data_AF-A0AA38KH19-F1
#
_entry.id   AF-A0AA38KH19-F1
#
_cell.length_a   1.000
_cell.length_b   1.000
_cell.length_c   1.000
_cell.angle_alpha   90.00
_cell.angle_beta   90.00
_cell.angle_gamma   90.00
#
_symmetry.space_group_name_H-M   'P 1'
#
loop_
_entity.id
_entity.type
_entity.pdbx_description
1 polymer ?
#
loop_
_entity_poly.entity_id
_entity_poly.type
_entity_poly.pdbx_seq_one_letter_code
_entity_poly.pdbx_strand_id
1 'polypeptide(L)'
;MLDEPDNQDHYWDTLDPYDDLDVQSAFNGFSYYIPLPKQSSTLFALVPFQIFLTEMPISLDFNLTAYSRSVQKWITARGLPWGVEWEIARLVSIGKIDYGNVEISALDKLKKEGTNAKAAPLFPYDELDREEEFLNRDPHAGLGFNEHSDWFGGKVVFRAKLKNLSDDPKKLPLFKVELERAELGASSRFSRRFGSKSFMRLKISKTLTRYADALMDFLRRPFIIAGKVFRAFLEKEKNVFFYMTNESPELGSTVDPVSRNLSFESFLNWHNPIELNKRQSAAKYASRFALGLSTSAPGLEIDPQNIQFIEDIISGDGSDMTDGAGLINKAALQKLYHQFQWDPWPTAIQCRVAGAKGMLLLHPSDDSGEPRVFLRPSMNKIKYPNQGLDRAQCIIDVLRSCHPRFRCKLSSETIINLAENGVPKSVFTGLLDQTLNLLVASLTTWGTEEDMAELWMTLSHIGGVFAARSARRKSGLARVHGYSERDAQENDDEDGLDEADDEPNSTAWWNDEVSGQPSSLEETVMRLIDGGFTPETCPVMRDKLKRVLISQINNHVVNFRIEVPMSFTAFILPDPEGVLEKDEVYFKSSHRDLVLEDEQQYTDVLVGLVVVTRHPCKLPTDAQKWCAVDRPELRHYTDVLIFSTKGSRRAADWLGGALVIGDYDGDKALCIYQPEIVDSFNNANPEYGDPRDDIKTDCFSEHTETVAELLARMPDPSKDSMARIHALQEYLIGGIKTASLVGQASNMHDYLIYMYGLKHPETIRLAHIFCHILDGLKTGLKIKPEVWKLDTSRYDKGNMSWKESETKNKGKKATATARMDNIIVERPAHLHPFIMDQLQKHAKVKGDKERINVDTKYNSHAVSLDEQLAAPWKEQQNIAEQLKNAGCDYMTKDLEKIMEHVHRMWENHRKEVTPNPQKANTFTDLAIENRQDILRKLSRQFASEPNEAGMFISHDQMLRLKASYAYIYDYEHSHKKWTRFPWDVAMRELTAIKAKATGRSNTVTADFYERLSLKKRR
;
A
#
# COMPACT_ATOMS: atom_id res chain seq x y z
N MET A 1 57.04 -1.28 -36.08
CA MET A 1 56.72 -0.61 -37.35
C MET A 1 55.36 0.04 -37.11
N LEU A 2 55.32 1.26 -36.56
CA LEU A 2 55.51 2.56 -37.25
C LEU A 2 54.43 2.70 -38.34
N ASP A 3 53.47 3.63 -38.30
CA ASP A 3 53.56 5.05 -37.93
C ASP A 3 52.19 5.66 -37.51
N GLU A 4 52.22 6.61 -36.56
CA GLU A 4 51.35 7.81 -36.51
C GLU A 4 52.02 8.94 -37.33
N PRO A 5 51.32 10.04 -37.74
CA PRO A 5 51.20 11.21 -36.84
C PRO A 5 49.92 12.07 -36.96
N ASP A 6 49.58 12.70 -35.82
CA ASP A 6 49.05 14.06 -35.57
C ASP A 6 48.07 14.75 -36.54
N ASN A 7 46.89 15.11 -36.00
CA ASN A 7 46.52 16.54 -35.90
C ASN A 7 45.48 16.77 -34.77
N GLN A 8 45.92 17.47 -33.72
CA GLN A 8 45.08 18.14 -32.73
C GLN A 8 44.49 19.42 -33.34
N ASP A 9 43.20 19.70 -33.11
CA ASP A 9 42.73 21.04 -32.73
C ASP A 9 41.25 21.02 -32.26
N HIS A 10 41.09 21.37 -30.98
CA HIS A 10 40.01 22.07 -30.29
C HIS A 10 38.56 22.02 -30.82
N TYR A 11 37.65 21.36 -30.07
CA TYR A 11 36.31 21.87 -29.69
C TYR A 11 35.72 20.99 -28.56
N TRP A 12 36.06 21.30 -27.31
CA TRP A 12 35.31 20.86 -26.12
C TRP A 12 34.88 22.12 -25.37
N ASP A 13 33.77 22.71 -25.80
CA ASP A 13 33.05 23.73 -25.06
C ASP A 13 31.57 23.32 -24.97
N THR A 14 31.17 23.04 -23.73
CA THR A 14 29.90 23.35 -23.06
C THR A 14 28.57 22.93 -23.71
N LEU A 15 27.87 22.00 -23.04
CA LEU A 15 26.49 22.17 -22.55
C LEU A 15 26.17 21.04 -21.56
N ASP A 16 26.37 21.36 -20.28
CA ASP A 16 25.82 20.69 -19.11
C ASP A 16 24.28 20.85 -19.12
N PRO A 17 23.45 19.79 -18.96
CA PRO A 17 21.99 19.96 -18.93
C PRO A 17 21.44 20.37 -17.55
N TYR A 18 22.28 20.68 -16.55
CA TYR A 18 21.82 20.97 -15.20
C TYR A 18 22.41 22.26 -14.60
N ASP A 19 22.33 23.37 -15.32
CA ASP A 19 22.51 24.71 -14.73
C ASP A 19 21.18 25.47 -14.65
N ASP A 20 20.88 25.91 -13.43
CA ASP A 20 19.92 26.93 -13.03
C ASP A 20 18.48 26.81 -13.57
N LEU A 21 17.71 25.89 -12.98
CA LEU A 21 16.27 26.10 -12.82
C LEU A 21 15.91 26.02 -11.35
N ASP A 22 15.72 27.20 -10.77
CA ASP A 22 15.06 27.46 -9.50
C ASP A 22 13.68 26.76 -9.47
N VAL A 23 13.65 25.52 -8.98
CA VAL A 23 12.46 24.67 -8.82
C VAL A 23 11.43 25.33 -7.88
N GLN A 24 11.82 26.36 -7.12
CA GLN A 24 10.92 27.16 -6.30
C GLN A 24 10.17 28.24 -7.10
N SER A 25 10.70 28.72 -8.22
CA SER A 25 9.98 29.63 -9.13
C SER A 25 8.77 28.94 -9.80
N ALA A 26 8.82 27.62 -9.99
CA ALA A 26 7.72 26.82 -10.56
C ALA A 26 6.48 26.75 -9.65
N PHE A 27 6.66 26.86 -8.31
CA PHE A 27 5.54 26.95 -7.37
C PHE A 27 4.81 28.30 -7.44
N ASN A 28 5.51 29.37 -7.83
CA ASN A 28 4.87 30.64 -8.15
C ASN A 28 4.27 30.64 -9.56
N GLY A 29 4.85 29.89 -10.51
CA GLY A 29 4.42 29.84 -11.91
C GLY A 29 2.93 29.53 -12.09
N PHE A 30 2.40 28.48 -11.45
CA PHE A 30 0.98 28.13 -11.58
C PHE A 30 0.03 29.19 -10.96
N SER A 31 0.50 29.91 -9.92
CA SER A 31 -0.19 31.06 -9.33
C SER A 31 -0.04 32.35 -10.16
N TYR A 32 0.94 32.41 -11.07
CA TYR A 32 1.16 33.54 -11.98
C TYR A 32 0.22 33.51 -13.20
N TYR A 33 -0.24 32.33 -13.61
CA TYR A 33 -1.14 32.18 -14.75
C TYR A 33 -2.62 32.35 -14.38
N ILE A 34 -3.04 32.03 -13.15
CA ILE A 34 -4.42 32.25 -12.67
C ILE A 34 -4.37 33.17 -11.44
N PRO A 35 -4.78 34.44 -11.54
CA PRO A 35 -4.74 35.36 -10.40
C PRO A 35 -5.64 34.86 -9.27
N LEU A 36 -5.06 34.56 -8.11
CA LEU A 36 -5.82 34.31 -6.89
C LEU A 36 -6.46 35.62 -6.42
N PRO A 37 -7.76 35.67 -6.10
CA PRO A 37 -8.39 36.89 -5.61
C PRO A 37 -7.74 37.33 -4.30
N LYS A 38 -7.33 38.61 -4.23
CA LYS A 38 -6.86 39.26 -3.00
C LYS A 38 -8.01 39.20 -1.98
N GLN A 39 -7.72 38.70 -0.78
CA GLN A 39 -8.67 38.73 0.35
C GLN A 39 -9.10 40.18 0.63
N SER A 40 -10.29 40.55 0.16
CA SER A 40 -11.00 41.74 0.63
C SER A 40 -11.80 41.35 1.86
N SER A 41 -11.41 41.88 3.01
CA SER A 41 -12.14 41.82 4.26
C SER A 41 -13.43 42.63 4.16
N THR A 42 -14.53 41.98 3.82
CA THR A 42 -15.88 42.51 4.06
C THR A 42 -16.80 41.35 4.42
N LEU A 43 -17.30 41.36 5.67
CA LEU A 43 -18.34 40.46 6.16
C LEU A 43 -19.53 40.50 5.19
N PHE A 44 -19.79 39.38 4.50
CA PHE A 44 -21.11 39.10 3.96
C PHE A 44 -21.67 37.84 4.63
N ALA A 45 -22.89 37.99 5.13
CA ALA A 45 -23.62 37.01 5.90
C ALA A 45 -23.82 35.69 5.13
N LEU A 46 -23.76 34.59 5.89
CA LEU A 46 -24.12 33.24 5.47
C LEU A 46 -25.52 33.22 4.85
N VAL A 47 -25.58 33.02 3.53
CA VAL A 47 -26.79 32.58 2.81
C VAL A 47 -26.51 31.16 2.32
N PRO A 48 -27.45 30.20 2.45
CA PRO A 48 -27.22 28.80 2.10
C PRO A 48 -26.83 28.65 0.63
N PHE A 49 -25.90 27.74 0.35
CA PHE A 49 -25.44 27.35 -0.98
C PHE A 49 -26.63 27.01 -1.90
N GLN A 50 -27.02 27.97 -2.71
CA GLN A 50 -27.79 27.76 -3.92
C GLN A 50 -26.92 28.31 -5.06
N ILE A 51 -26.22 27.40 -5.73
CA ILE A 51 -25.50 27.67 -6.96
C ILE A 51 -26.51 28.27 -7.95
N PHE A 52 -26.13 29.37 -8.62
CA PHE A 52 -26.89 29.98 -9.71
C PHE A 52 -27.18 28.95 -10.80
N LEU A 53 -28.36 28.33 -10.73
CA LEU A 53 -29.07 27.70 -11.83
C LEU A 53 -29.89 28.79 -12.51
N THR A 54 -29.27 29.55 -13.42
CA THR A 54 -30.02 30.41 -14.33
C THR A 54 -29.55 30.13 -15.75
N GLU A 55 -30.50 29.57 -16.51
CA GLU A 55 -30.46 29.17 -17.93
C GLU A 55 -29.98 27.73 -18.25
N MET A 56 -30.75 26.72 -17.81
CA MET A 56 -30.82 25.45 -18.54
C MET A 56 -32.27 24.92 -18.59
N PRO A 57 -32.86 24.75 -19.79
CA PRO A 57 -34.04 23.92 -19.99
C PRO A 57 -33.60 22.53 -20.44
N ILE A 58 -32.95 21.75 -19.57
CA ILE A 58 -32.79 20.29 -19.74
C ILE A 58 -32.87 19.69 -18.33
N SER A 59 -33.84 18.80 -18.10
CA SER A 59 -33.92 17.98 -16.89
C SER A 59 -32.68 17.09 -16.82
N LEU A 60 -31.74 17.30 -15.89
CA LEU A 60 -30.46 16.60 -15.95
C LEU A 60 -30.04 15.96 -14.64
N ASP A 61 -30.12 14.62 -14.63
CA ASP A 61 -29.61 13.67 -13.63
C ASP A 61 -28.06 13.57 -13.60
N PHE A 62 -27.33 14.70 -13.69
CA PHE A 62 -25.85 14.71 -13.65
C PHE A 62 -25.30 15.12 -12.28
N ASN A 63 -24.18 14.51 -11.88
CA ASN A 63 -23.34 15.06 -10.81
C ASN A 63 -22.29 15.99 -11.44
N LEU A 64 -22.59 17.28 -11.44
CA LEU A 64 -21.67 18.32 -11.90
C LEU A 64 -20.54 18.49 -10.88
N THR A 65 -19.32 18.06 -11.23
CA THR A 65 -18.13 18.22 -10.40
C THR A 65 -17.12 19.10 -11.13
N ALA A 66 -17.02 20.37 -10.74
CA ALA A 66 -16.11 21.32 -11.38
C ALA A 66 -16.25 21.34 -12.91
N TYR A 67 -17.37 21.90 -13.40
CA TYR A 67 -17.62 22.11 -14.82
C TYR A 67 -18.28 23.46 -15.10
N SER A 68 -17.82 24.15 -16.13
CA SER A 68 -18.48 25.33 -16.70
C SER A 68 -18.50 25.20 -18.21
N ARG A 69 -19.70 25.20 -18.82
CA ARG A 69 -19.86 25.02 -20.27
C ARG A 69 -19.12 26.11 -21.06
N SER A 70 -19.23 27.36 -20.61
CA SER A 70 -18.62 28.50 -21.30
C SER A 70 -17.10 28.43 -21.27
N VAL A 71 -16.51 28.10 -20.12
CA VAL A 71 -15.05 27.98 -19.99
C VAL A 71 -14.52 26.74 -20.69
N GLN A 72 -15.24 25.62 -20.61
CA GLN A 72 -14.82 24.38 -21.27
C GLN A 72 -14.74 24.55 -22.79
N LYS A 73 -15.65 25.30 -23.42
CA LYS A 73 -15.55 25.61 -24.86
C LYS A 73 -14.22 26.28 -25.21
N TRP A 74 -13.75 27.20 -24.35
CA TRP A 74 -12.46 27.88 -24.55
C TRP A 74 -11.25 26.98 -24.32
N ILE A 75 -11.35 26.06 -23.36
CA ILE A 75 -10.33 25.03 -23.09
C ILE A 75 -10.23 24.07 -24.28
N THR A 76 -11.35 23.49 -24.71
CA THR A 76 -11.41 22.56 -25.85
C THR A 76 -10.90 23.19 -27.14
N ALA A 77 -11.30 24.44 -27.44
CA ALA A 77 -10.82 25.17 -28.62
C ALA A 77 -9.30 25.40 -28.63
N ARG A 78 -8.66 25.37 -27.46
CA ARG A 78 -7.21 25.53 -27.30
C ARG A 78 -6.44 24.22 -27.31
N GLY A 79 -7.13 23.08 -27.19
CA GLY A 79 -6.51 21.76 -27.13
C GLY A 79 -5.59 21.64 -25.92
N LEU A 80 -6.01 22.14 -24.75
CA LEU A 80 -5.21 21.98 -23.53
C LEU A 80 -5.08 20.49 -23.18
N PRO A 81 -3.92 20.08 -22.63
CA PRO A 81 -3.70 18.69 -22.32
C PRO A 81 -4.41 18.31 -21.00
N TRP A 82 -4.75 17.03 -20.83
CA TRP A 82 -5.68 16.56 -19.80
C TRP A 82 -5.25 16.87 -18.35
N GLY A 83 -3.96 16.77 -18.04
CA GLY A 83 -3.41 17.09 -16.73
C GLY A 83 -3.65 18.54 -16.31
N VAL A 84 -3.62 19.48 -17.26
CA VAL A 84 -3.96 20.89 -17.02
C VAL A 84 -5.44 21.05 -16.74
N GLU A 85 -6.30 20.38 -17.53
CA GLU A 85 -7.74 20.38 -17.32
C GLU A 85 -8.12 19.82 -15.94
N TRP A 86 -7.46 18.72 -15.53
CA TRP A 86 -7.60 18.12 -14.21
C TRP A 86 -7.22 19.08 -13.09
N GLU A 87 -6.07 19.75 -13.18
CA GLU A 87 -5.62 20.68 -12.12
C GLU A 87 -6.53 21.89 -11.98
N ILE A 88 -7.07 22.42 -13.09
CA ILE A 88 -8.09 23.48 -13.05
C ILE A 88 -9.34 22.96 -12.34
N ALA A 89 -9.87 21.81 -12.75
CA ALA A 89 -11.03 21.19 -12.13
C ALA A 89 -10.80 20.90 -10.63
N ARG A 90 -9.57 20.50 -10.27
CA ARG A 90 -9.16 20.25 -8.89
C ARG A 90 -9.24 21.51 -8.05
N LEU A 91 -8.60 22.59 -8.49
CA LEU A 91 -8.61 23.87 -7.80
C LEU A 91 -10.03 24.44 -7.63
N VAL A 92 -10.90 24.24 -8.62
CA VAL A 92 -12.31 24.60 -8.52
C VAL A 92 -13.04 23.73 -7.49
N SER A 93 -12.86 22.41 -7.52
CA SER A 93 -13.56 21.48 -6.61
C SER A 93 -13.27 21.76 -5.12
N ILE A 94 -12.05 22.19 -4.80
CA ILE A 94 -11.64 22.57 -3.44
C ILE A 94 -11.92 24.04 -3.10
N GLY A 95 -12.50 24.81 -4.03
CA GLY A 95 -12.89 26.21 -3.83
C GLY A 95 -11.72 27.21 -3.79
N LYS A 96 -10.56 26.85 -4.38
CA LYS A 96 -9.42 27.78 -4.49
C LYS A 96 -9.57 28.78 -5.64
N ILE A 97 -10.24 28.38 -6.72
CA ILE A 97 -10.58 29.25 -7.86
C ILE A 97 -12.03 28.99 -8.26
N ASP A 98 -12.62 29.92 -9.01
CA ASP A 98 -13.94 29.77 -9.63
C ASP A 98 -13.80 29.81 -11.15
N TYR A 99 -14.63 29.07 -11.89
CA TYR A 99 -14.58 29.07 -13.36
C TYR A 99 -14.83 30.47 -13.95
N GLY A 100 -15.66 31.30 -13.32
CA GLY A 100 -15.89 32.69 -13.74
C GLY A 100 -14.64 33.57 -13.63
N ASN A 101 -13.63 33.16 -12.86
CA ASN A 101 -12.37 33.88 -12.67
C ASN A 101 -11.23 33.34 -13.55
N VAL A 102 -11.49 32.36 -14.42
CA VAL A 102 -10.47 31.82 -15.33
C VAL A 102 -10.29 32.78 -16.50
N GLU A 103 -9.20 33.54 -16.51
CA GLU A 103 -8.87 34.46 -17.59
C GLU A 103 -8.55 33.72 -18.90
N ILE A 104 -9.13 34.15 -20.02
CA ILE A 104 -8.88 33.54 -21.33
C ILE A 104 -7.40 33.65 -21.74
N SER A 105 -6.75 34.76 -21.39
CA SER A 105 -5.32 35.02 -21.60
C SER A 105 -4.42 34.01 -20.88
N ALA A 106 -4.86 33.49 -19.73
CA ALA A 106 -4.16 32.43 -18.99
C ALA A 106 -4.18 31.11 -19.77
N LEU A 107 -5.33 30.77 -20.37
CA LEU A 107 -5.47 29.57 -21.20
C LEU A 107 -4.58 29.65 -22.45
N ASP A 108 -4.41 30.83 -23.04
CA ASP A 108 -3.50 31.05 -24.17
C ASP A 108 -2.02 30.85 -23.78
N LYS A 109 -1.65 31.22 -22.56
CA LYS A 109 -0.29 30.97 -22.03
C LYS A 109 -0.07 29.47 -21.80
N LEU A 110 -1.00 28.79 -21.14
CA LEU A 110 -0.93 27.34 -20.91
C LEU A 110 -0.88 26.55 -22.22
N LYS A 111 -1.59 27.00 -23.26
CA LYS A 111 -1.51 26.41 -24.60
C LYS A 111 -0.10 26.49 -25.19
N LYS A 112 0.63 27.60 -24.96
CA LYS A 112 2.00 27.77 -25.50
C LYS A 112 3.00 26.78 -24.92
N GLU A 113 2.77 26.31 -23.70
CA GLU A 113 3.63 25.32 -23.04
C GLU A 113 3.55 23.92 -23.71
N GLY A 114 2.41 23.60 -24.34
CA GLY A 114 2.26 22.50 -25.30
C GLY A 114 2.14 21.07 -24.72
N THR A 115 2.68 20.78 -23.54
CA THR A 115 2.61 19.43 -22.91
C THR A 115 2.11 19.49 -21.47
N ASN A 116 1.63 18.37 -20.90
CA ASN A 116 1.20 18.34 -19.50
C ASN A 116 2.36 18.70 -18.57
N ALA A 117 3.56 18.13 -18.79
CA ALA A 117 4.73 18.37 -17.94
C ALA A 117 5.19 19.85 -17.94
N LYS A 118 5.03 20.57 -19.04
CA LYS A 118 5.42 21.99 -19.11
C LYS A 118 4.32 22.91 -18.58
N ALA A 119 3.08 22.62 -18.92
CA ALA A 119 1.94 23.43 -18.53
C ALA A 119 1.52 23.20 -17.05
N ALA A 120 1.78 22.01 -16.52
CA ALA A 120 1.60 21.60 -15.13
C ALA A 120 2.87 20.88 -14.64
N PRO A 121 3.92 21.61 -14.22
CA PRO A 121 5.22 21.04 -13.87
C PRO A 121 5.25 20.23 -12.57
N LEU A 122 4.11 20.05 -11.92
CA LEU A 122 4.01 19.19 -10.75
C LEU A 122 3.95 17.74 -11.23
N PHE A 123 4.91 16.92 -10.81
CA PHE A 123 4.88 15.47 -10.96
C PHE A 123 3.46 14.91 -10.67
N PRO A 124 2.86 14.03 -11.52
CA PRO A 124 3.48 13.05 -12.44
C PRO A 124 3.19 13.23 -13.96
N TYR A 125 3.05 14.48 -14.44
CA TYR A 125 2.49 14.74 -15.77
C TYR A 125 3.38 14.43 -16.97
N ASP A 126 4.68 14.23 -16.76
CA ASP A 126 5.65 13.71 -17.75
C ASP A 126 5.37 12.26 -18.13
N GLU A 127 5.05 11.41 -17.15
CA GLU A 127 4.62 10.03 -17.42
C GLU A 127 3.31 10.03 -18.23
N LEU A 128 2.37 10.94 -17.91
CA LEU A 128 1.12 11.06 -18.66
C LEU A 128 1.35 11.47 -20.13
N ASP A 129 2.23 12.45 -20.38
CA ASP A 129 2.61 12.85 -21.74
C ASP A 129 3.14 11.66 -22.54
N ARG A 130 3.98 10.82 -21.91
CA ARG A 130 4.53 9.60 -22.53
C ARG A 130 3.45 8.56 -22.83
N GLU A 131 2.56 8.28 -21.88
CA GLU A 131 1.42 7.38 -22.12
C GLU A 131 0.56 7.83 -23.32
N GLU A 132 0.24 9.12 -23.38
CA GLU A 132 -0.56 9.69 -24.45
C GLU A 132 0.15 9.63 -25.80
N GLU A 133 1.45 9.90 -25.87
CA GLU A 133 2.22 9.78 -27.09
C GLU A 133 2.16 8.37 -27.69
N PHE A 134 2.34 7.33 -26.86
CA PHE A 134 2.28 5.93 -27.30
C PHE A 134 0.88 5.54 -27.79
N LEU A 135 -0.15 5.84 -26.99
CA LEU A 135 -1.55 5.53 -27.35
C LEU A 135 -2.06 6.38 -28.52
N ASN A 136 -1.40 7.52 -28.81
CA ASN A 136 -1.67 8.33 -30.00
C ASN A 136 -1.18 7.70 -31.29
N ARG A 137 -0.10 6.91 -31.23
CA ARG A 137 0.45 6.18 -32.39
C ARG A 137 -0.33 4.89 -32.65
N ASP A 138 -0.59 4.13 -31.59
CA ASP A 138 -1.40 2.91 -31.65
C ASP A 138 -2.23 2.74 -30.36
N PRO A 139 -3.56 2.95 -30.42
CA PRO A 139 -4.45 2.78 -29.26
C PRO A 139 -4.50 1.35 -28.69
N HIS A 140 -4.06 0.34 -29.45
CA HIS A 140 -4.06 -1.07 -29.07
C HIS A 140 -2.67 -1.61 -28.74
N ALA A 141 -1.63 -0.74 -28.74
CA ALA A 141 -0.26 -1.17 -28.49
C ALA A 141 -0.07 -1.88 -27.16
N GLY A 142 -0.83 -1.47 -26.13
CA GLY A 142 -0.60 -1.86 -24.75
C GLY A 142 0.69 -1.21 -24.22
N LEU A 143 0.56 -0.32 -23.24
CA LEU A 143 1.70 0.38 -22.67
C LEU A 143 2.68 -0.63 -22.01
N GLY A 144 3.83 -0.88 -22.65
CA GLY A 144 4.84 -1.84 -22.17
C GLY A 144 5.58 -2.64 -23.26
N PHE A 145 5.14 -2.57 -24.52
CA PHE A 145 5.76 -3.29 -25.64
C PHE A 145 6.50 -2.34 -26.60
N ASN A 146 7.53 -1.66 -26.09
CA ASN A 146 8.42 -0.80 -26.87
C ASN A 146 9.74 -1.52 -27.16
N GLU A 147 10.12 -1.66 -28.44
CA GLU A 147 11.32 -2.40 -28.89
C GLU A 147 12.64 -1.84 -28.34
N HIS A 148 12.66 -0.62 -27.79
CA HIS A 148 13.88 0.06 -27.34
C HIS A 148 13.88 0.47 -25.86
N SER A 149 12.93 0.00 -25.04
CA SER A 149 12.86 0.41 -23.63
C SER A 149 12.09 -0.58 -22.75
N ASP A 150 12.59 -0.84 -21.55
CA ASP A 150 11.89 -1.62 -20.49
C ASP A 150 10.75 -0.83 -19.81
N TRP A 151 10.38 0.33 -20.37
CA TRP A 151 9.32 1.16 -19.83
C TRP A 151 7.93 0.59 -20.15
N PHE A 152 7.07 0.57 -19.15
CA PHE A 152 5.63 0.39 -19.30
C PHE A 152 4.89 1.52 -18.55
N GLY A 153 3.79 1.96 -19.15
CA GLY A 153 2.94 3.02 -18.60
C GLY A 153 1.71 2.48 -17.87
N GLY A 154 0.69 3.32 -17.75
CA GLY A 154 -0.55 3.05 -17.03
C GLY A 154 -0.44 3.39 -15.53
N LYS A 155 0.47 4.28 -15.15
CA LYS A 155 0.89 4.50 -13.76
C LYS A 155 0.32 5.78 -13.15
N VAL A 156 -0.33 6.64 -13.92
CA VAL A 156 -0.88 7.91 -13.38
C VAL A 156 -2.24 7.65 -12.74
N VAL A 157 -2.44 8.07 -11.49
CA VAL A 157 -3.68 7.84 -10.75
C VAL A 157 -4.39 9.16 -10.48
N PHE A 158 -5.63 9.26 -10.96
CA PHE A 158 -6.53 10.38 -10.69
C PHE A 158 -7.45 10.05 -9.51
N ARG A 159 -7.34 10.79 -8.41
CA ARG A 159 -8.05 10.53 -7.15
C ARG A 159 -9.07 11.62 -6.83
N ALA A 160 -10.16 11.22 -6.19
CA ALA A 160 -11.13 12.12 -5.60
C ALA A 160 -11.58 11.58 -4.23
N LYS A 161 -12.05 12.46 -3.36
CA LYS A 161 -12.66 12.09 -2.07
C LYS A 161 -14.09 12.60 -1.97
N LEU A 162 -14.92 11.82 -1.30
CA LEU A 162 -16.30 12.19 -1.00
C LEU A 162 -16.40 12.81 0.40
N LYS A 163 -16.90 14.04 0.48
CA LYS A 163 -17.26 14.72 1.73
C LYS A 163 -18.77 14.80 1.88
N ASN A 164 -19.23 14.77 3.12
CA ASN A 164 -20.60 15.12 3.46
C ASN A 164 -20.63 16.54 4.04
N LEU A 165 -21.45 17.40 3.46
CA LEU A 165 -21.62 18.80 3.86
C LEU A 165 -22.68 18.96 4.97
N SER A 166 -23.46 17.91 5.27
CA SER A 166 -24.41 17.89 6.38
C SER A 166 -23.86 17.08 7.54
N ASP A 167 -23.43 17.77 8.60
CA ASP A 167 -23.01 17.11 9.86
C ASP A 167 -24.20 16.61 10.71
N ASP A 168 -25.44 16.94 10.33
CA ASP A 168 -26.65 16.51 11.04
C ASP A 168 -27.10 15.12 10.57
N PRO A 169 -27.06 14.09 11.44
CA PRO A 169 -27.48 12.73 11.10
C PRO A 169 -28.98 12.59 10.82
N LYS A 170 -29.81 13.61 11.12
CA LYS A 170 -31.25 13.61 10.83
C LYS A 170 -31.60 14.19 9.45
N LYS A 171 -30.64 14.82 8.77
CA LYS A 171 -30.82 15.36 7.41
C LYS A 171 -30.29 14.39 6.37
N LEU A 172 -30.85 14.44 5.17
CA LEU A 172 -30.31 13.72 4.03
C LEU A 172 -28.85 14.16 3.79
N PRO A 173 -27.92 13.23 3.51
CA PRO A 173 -26.53 13.56 3.30
C PRO A 173 -26.40 14.42 2.03
N LEU A 174 -25.57 15.47 2.10
CA LEU A 174 -25.25 16.29 0.94
C LEU A 174 -23.81 16.01 0.54
N PHE A 175 -23.63 15.25 -0.54
CA PHE A 175 -22.32 14.83 -0.99
C PHE A 175 -21.62 15.93 -1.82
N LYS A 176 -20.33 16.14 -1.53
CA LYS A 176 -19.42 16.97 -2.31
C LYS A 176 -18.20 16.16 -2.70
N VAL A 177 -17.87 16.17 -3.99
CA VAL A 177 -16.63 15.57 -4.50
C VAL A 177 -15.52 16.61 -4.47
N GLU A 178 -14.37 16.25 -3.91
CA GLU A 178 -13.14 17.03 -4.01
C GLU A 178 -12.09 16.22 -4.75
N LEU A 179 -11.56 16.77 -5.85
CA LEU A 179 -10.48 16.12 -6.58
C LEU A 179 -9.16 16.32 -5.83
N GLU A 180 -8.27 15.35 -5.96
CA GLU A 180 -6.93 15.36 -5.38
C GLU A 180 -5.88 15.52 -6.48
N ARG A 181 -4.62 15.75 -6.09
CA ARG A 181 -3.53 15.83 -7.06
C ARG A 181 -3.36 14.47 -7.72
N ALA A 182 -2.99 14.46 -9.00
CA ALA A 182 -2.57 13.23 -9.65
C ALA A 182 -1.25 12.75 -9.03
N GLU A 183 -1.06 11.44 -8.96
CA GLU A 183 0.14 10.81 -8.37
C GLU A 183 0.56 9.61 -9.22
N LEU A 184 1.82 9.19 -9.15
CA LEU A 184 2.20 7.88 -9.67
C LEU A 184 1.70 6.78 -8.73
N GLY A 185 1.15 5.73 -9.31
CA GLY A 185 0.74 4.52 -8.63
C GLY A 185 1.03 3.28 -9.48
N ALA A 186 0.32 2.21 -9.16
CA ALA A 186 0.41 0.95 -9.84
C ALA A 186 -0.15 0.99 -11.28
N SER A 187 0.39 0.13 -12.13
CA SER A 187 -0.15 -0.13 -13.48
C SER A 187 -1.17 -1.26 -13.44
N SER A 188 -2.12 -1.23 -14.38
CA SER A 188 -3.16 -2.24 -14.56
C SER A 188 -3.40 -2.47 -16.05
N ARG A 189 -4.07 -3.58 -16.41
CA ARG A 189 -4.45 -3.85 -17.81
C ARG A 189 -5.28 -2.70 -18.38
N PHE A 190 -6.24 -2.21 -17.59
CA PHE A 190 -7.12 -1.11 -17.98
C PHE A 190 -6.35 0.18 -18.30
N SER A 191 -5.47 0.61 -17.40
CA SER A 191 -4.67 1.82 -17.63
C SER A 191 -3.67 1.63 -18.78
N ARG A 192 -3.10 0.43 -18.97
CA ARG A 192 -2.22 0.12 -20.11
C ARG A 192 -2.95 0.14 -21.46
N ARG A 193 -4.22 -0.26 -21.50
CA ARG A 193 -5.00 -0.35 -22.73
C ARG A 193 -5.70 0.95 -23.11
N PHE A 194 -6.29 1.66 -22.15
CA PHE A 194 -7.08 2.87 -22.41
C PHE A 194 -6.38 4.17 -21.97
N GLY A 195 -5.19 4.08 -21.37
CA GLY A 195 -4.47 5.19 -20.78
C GLY A 195 -4.98 5.56 -19.39
N SER A 196 -4.07 6.04 -18.53
CA SER A 196 -4.39 6.42 -17.16
C SER A 196 -5.48 7.50 -17.05
N LYS A 197 -5.52 8.45 -18.00
CA LYS A 197 -6.54 9.52 -18.06
C LYS A 197 -7.98 9.02 -18.17
N SER A 198 -8.17 7.78 -18.64
CA SER A 198 -9.49 7.19 -18.81
C SER A 198 -10.10 6.69 -17.50
N PHE A 199 -9.36 6.71 -16.38
CA PHE A 199 -9.81 6.20 -15.10
C PHE A 199 -9.68 7.23 -13.98
N MET A 200 -10.64 7.20 -13.05
CA MET A 200 -10.58 7.95 -11.80
C MET A 200 -11.09 7.08 -10.67
N ARG A 201 -10.52 7.26 -9.48
CA ARG A 201 -10.94 6.58 -8.25
C ARG A 201 -11.49 7.57 -7.23
N LEU A 202 -12.69 7.29 -6.70
CA LEU A 202 -13.35 8.07 -5.65
C LEU A 202 -13.32 7.30 -4.32
N LYS A 203 -12.67 7.87 -3.31
CA LYS A 203 -12.61 7.31 -1.95
C LYS A 203 -13.82 7.71 -1.12
N ILE A 204 -14.52 6.70 -0.58
CA ILE A 204 -15.66 6.86 0.34
C ILE A 204 -15.15 6.73 1.78
N SER A 205 -15.41 7.74 2.60
CA SER A 205 -15.05 7.68 4.02
C SER A 205 -15.95 6.68 4.78
N LYS A 206 -15.38 6.00 5.78
CA LYS A 206 -16.07 4.98 6.60
C LYS A 206 -17.37 5.49 7.25
N THR A 207 -17.45 6.80 7.53
CA THR A 207 -18.65 7.42 8.10
C THR A 207 -19.82 7.51 7.13
N LEU A 208 -19.57 7.45 5.82
CA LEU A 208 -20.60 7.59 4.79
C LEU A 208 -21.23 6.26 4.39
N THR A 209 -20.59 5.13 4.67
CA THR A 209 -21.12 3.79 4.30
C THR A 209 -22.48 3.49 4.95
N ARG A 210 -22.84 4.18 6.04
CA ARG A 210 -24.18 4.11 6.65
C ARG A 210 -25.31 4.68 5.77
N TYR A 211 -24.97 5.49 4.78
CA TYR A 211 -25.91 6.08 3.82
C TYR A 211 -25.87 5.32 2.49
N ALA A 212 -25.76 3.98 2.54
CA ALA A 212 -25.52 3.14 1.38
C ALA A 212 -26.52 3.37 0.23
N ASP A 213 -27.82 3.52 0.52
CA ASP A 213 -28.83 3.77 -0.52
C ASP A 213 -28.67 5.15 -1.17
N ALA A 214 -28.45 6.21 -0.37
CA ALA A 214 -28.20 7.54 -0.90
C ALA A 214 -26.89 7.63 -1.71
N LEU A 215 -25.85 6.91 -1.27
CA LEU A 215 -24.60 6.77 -2.01
C LEU A 215 -24.83 6.06 -3.35
N MET A 216 -25.59 4.96 -3.34
CA MET A 216 -25.92 4.19 -4.52
C MET A 216 -26.66 5.04 -5.57
N ASP A 217 -27.60 5.87 -5.15
CA ASP A 217 -28.33 6.79 -6.04
C ASP A 217 -27.45 7.93 -6.56
N PHE A 218 -26.55 8.43 -5.72
CA PHE A 218 -25.57 9.44 -6.13
C PHE A 218 -24.58 8.88 -7.15
N LEU A 219 -23.99 7.71 -6.91
CA LEU A 219 -22.87 7.15 -7.69
C LEU A 219 -23.29 6.55 -9.04
N ARG A 220 -24.56 6.15 -9.19
CA ARG A 220 -25.11 5.70 -10.49
C ARG A 220 -25.18 6.82 -11.53
N ARG A 221 -25.30 8.07 -11.06
CA ARG A 221 -25.36 9.22 -11.97
C ARG A 221 -24.01 9.46 -12.67
N PRO A 222 -24.02 9.90 -13.93
CA PRO A 222 -22.82 10.34 -14.63
C PRO A 222 -22.15 11.54 -13.95
N PHE A 223 -20.81 11.51 -13.88
CA PHE A 223 -19.98 12.57 -13.34
C PHE A 223 -19.35 13.36 -14.48
N ILE A 224 -19.50 14.68 -14.47
CA ILE A 224 -18.88 15.55 -15.48
C ILE A 224 -17.69 16.23 -14.82
N ILE A 225 -16.48 15.98 -15.33
CA ILE A 225 -15.21 16.57 -14.88
C ILE A 225 -14.51 17.13 -16.11
N ALA A 226 -14.23 18.44 -16.11
CA ALA A 226 -13.59 19.12 -17.25
C ALA A 226 -14.22 18.76 -18.63
N GLY A 227 -15.56 18.69 -18.68
CA GLY A 227 -16.29 18.37 -19.91
C GLY A 227 -16.17 16.93 -20.40
N LYS A 228 -15.61 16.02 -19.60
CA LYS A 228 -15.60 14.58 -19.86
C LYS A 228 -16.60 13.87 -18.94
N VAL A 229 -17.24 12.83 -19.47
CA VAL A 229 -18.24 12.04 -18.74
C VAL A 229 -17.59 10.79 -18.16
N PHE A 230 -17.73 10.63 -16.85
CA PHE A 230 -17.22 9.50 -16.08
C PHE A 230 -18.39 8.70 -15.51
N ARG A 231 -18.34 7.36 -15.67
CA ARG A 231 -19.35 6.45 -15.12
C ARG A 231 -18.72 5.41 -14.21
N ALA A 232 -19.34 5.18 -13.06
CA ALA A 232 -18.90 4.19 -12.10
C ALA A 232 -19.08 2.78 -12.67
N PHE A 233 -18.04 1.95 -12.61
CA PHE A 233 -18.06 0.57 -13.12
C PHE A 233 -17.60 -0.49 -12.11
N LEU A 234 -17.07 -0.09 -10.96
CA LEU A 234 -16.72 -1.01 -9.88
C LEU A 234 -16.68 -0.28 -8.56
N GLU A 235 -17.23 -0.90 -7.50
CA GLU A 235 -16.86 -0.56 -6.13
C GLU A 235 -16.10 -1.72 -5.51
N LYS A 236 -14.98 -1.41 -4.88
CA LYS A 236 -14.21 -2.35 -4.07
C LYS A 236 -13.53 -1.58 -2.93
N GLU A 237 -13.61 -2.12 -1.72
CA GLU A 237 -12.92 -1.59 -0.52
C GLU A 237 -13.14 -0.09 -0.25
N LYS A 238 -14.37 0.41 -0.45
CA LYS A 238 -14.73 1.84 -0.28
C LYS A 238 -14.13 2.75 -1.35
N ASN A 239 -13.55 2.19 -2.41
CA ASN A 239 -13.13 2.90 -3.60
C ASN A 239 -14.11 2.62 -4.75
N VAL A 240 -14.62 3.68 -5.36
CA VAL A 240 -15.46 3.58 -6.56
C VAL A 240 -14.63 3.99 -7.76
N PHE A 241 -14.52 3.10 -8.74
CA PHE A 241 -13.77 3.31 -9.95
C PHE A 241 -14.70 3.77 -11.08
N PHE A 242 -14.22 4.78 -11.80
CA PHE A 242 -14.93 5.42 -12.89
C PHE A 242 -14.15 5.28 -14.19
N TYR A 243 -14.88 5.09 -15.29
CA TYR A 243 -14.34 5.08 -16.65
C TYR A 243 -14.84 6.31 -17.42
N MET A 244 -13.93 6.98 -18.11
CA MET A 244 -14.23 8.07 -19.04
C MET A 244 -14.86 7.50 -20.31
N THR A 245 -16.13 7.81 -20.57
CA THR A 245 -16.85 7.31 -21.74
C THR A 245 -16.72 8.27 -22.92
N ASN A 246 -17.18 7.84 -24.10
CA ASN A 246 -17.32 8.71 -25.27
C ASN A 246 -18.61 9.55 -25.29
N GLU A 247 -19.30 9.70 -24.16
CA GLU A 247 -20.51 10.51 -24.09
C GLU A 247 -20.18 12.01 -24.07
N SER A 248 -20.98 12.79 -24.79
CA SER A 248 -20.88 14.25 -24.76
C SER A 248 -21.77 14.86 -23.67
N PRO A 249 -21.23 15.74 -22.80
CA PRO A 249 -22.02 16.45 -21.80
C PRO A 249 -22.98 17.48 -22.42
N GLU A 250 -22.74 17.91 -23.67
CA GLU A 250 -23.49 19.00 -24.32
C GLU A 250 -24.76 18.54 -25.02
N LEU A 251 -24.88 17.24 -25.32
CA LEU A 251 -25.94 16.67 -26.16
C LEU A 251 -26.84 15.66 -25.41
N GLY A 252 -26.66 15.49 -24.10
CA GLY A 252 -27.55 14.66 -23.30
C GLY A 252 -27.62 13.20 -23.78
N SER A 253 -26.47 12.53 -23.87
CA SER A 253 -26.25 11.10 -24.23
C SER A 253 -25.83 10.80 -25.68
N THR A 254 -25.43 11.77 -26.49
CA THR A 254 -24.83 11.47 -27.80
C THR A 254 -23.40 10.96 -27.65
N VAL A 255 -23.13 9.78 -28.23
CA VAL A 255 -21.79 9.20 -28.37
C VAL A 255 -20.99 10.02 -29.39
N ASP A 256 -19.87 10.61 -28.95
CA ASP A 256 -18.93 11.30 -29.82
C ASP A 256 -18.13 10.27 -30.65
N PRO A 257 -18.35 10.17 -31.97
CA PRO A 257 -17.66 9.20 -32.81
C PRO A 257 -16.17 9.52 -33.00
N VAL A 258 -15.73 10.74 -32.64
CA VAL A 258 -14.32 11.16 -32.71
C VAL A 258 -13.56 10.74 -31.44
N SER A 259 -14.27 10.50 -30.34
CA SER A 259 -13.65 10.05 -29.10
C SER A 259 -13.05 8.65 -29.28
N ARG A 260 -11.81 8.47 -28.81
CA ARG A 260 -11.12 7.17 -28.81
C ARG A 260 -11.58 6.24 -27.69
N ASN A 261 -12.33 6.78 -26.73
CA ASN A 261 -12.87 6.00 -25.62
C ASN A 261 -14.11 5.23 -26.09
N LEU A 262 -14.41 4.13 -25.40
CA LEU A 262 -15.59 3.34 -25.69
C LEU A 262 -16.82 3.94 -25.01
N SER A 263 -18.00 3.57 -25.49
CA SER A 263 -19.22 3.75 -24.70
C SER A 263 -19.13 2.89 -23.44
N PHE A 264 -19.91 3.22 -22.42
CA PHE A 264 -19.90 2.44 -21.18
C PHE A 264 -20.15 0.95 -21.44
N GLU A 265 -21.19 0.61 -22.21
CA GLU A 265 -21.50 -0.79 -22.55
C GLU A 265 -20.43 -1.45 -23.41
N SER A 266 -19.80 -0.73 -24.35
CA SER A 266 -18.71 -1.27 -25.16
C SER A 266 -17.46 -1.54 -24.32
N PHE A 267 -17.14 -0.69 -23.33
CA PHE A 267 -16.07 -0.95 -22.37
C PHE A 267 -16.38 -2.21 -21.52
N LEU A 268 -17.60 -2.32 -21.00
CA LEU A 268 -18.00 -3.49 -20.24
C LEU A 268 -17.90 -4.78 -21.07
N ASN A 269 -18.38 -4.74 -22.32
CA ASN A 269 -18.33 -5.88 -23.24
C ASN A 269 -16.91 -6.23 -23.70
N TRP A 270 -16.03 -5.23 -23.85
CA TRP A 270 -14.62 -5.48 -24.15
C TRP A 270 -13.95 -6.29 -23.04
N HIS A 271 -14.20 -5.92 -21.77
CA HIS A 271 -13.57 -6.62 -20.64
C HIS A 271 -14.25 -7.94 -20.31
N ASN A 272 -15.58 -7.96 -20.19
CA ASN A 272 -16.38 -9.14 -19.84
C ASN A 272 -17.61 -9.21 -20.77
N PRO A 273 -17.52 -9.88 -21.94
CA PRO A 273 -18.61 -9.92 -22.91
C PRO A 273 -19.89 -10.49 -22.30
N ILE A 274 -20.94 -9.67 -22.16
CA ILE A 274 -22.13 -10.03 -21.38
C ILE A 274 -22.88 -11.23 -22.00
N GLU A 275 -22.88 -11.31 -23.33
CA GLU A 275 -23.56 -12.37 -24.09
C GLU A 275 -22.90 -13.75 -23.94
N LEU A 276 -21.56 -13.79 -23.85
CA LEU A 276 -20.80 -15.04 -23.67
C LEU A 276 -20.84 -15.53 -22.22
N ASN A 277 -21.15 -14.64 -21.28
CA ASN A 277 -21.12 -14.88 -19.85
C ASN A 277 -22.53 -14.92 -19.21
N LYS A 278 -23.58 -15.12 -20.01
CA LYS A 278 -25.00 -15.18 -19.57
C LYS A 278 -25.31 -16.15 -18.43
N ARG A 279 -24.55 -17.24 -18.33
CA ARG A 279 -24.73 -18.27 -17.29
C ARG A 279 -24.15 -17.87 -15.94
N GLN A 280 -23.37 -16.79 -15.87
CA GLN A 280 -22.86 -16.28 -14.59
C GLN A 280 -24.01 -15.62 -13.81
N SER A 281 -23.90 -15.60 -12.48
CA SER A 281 -24.69 -14.67 -11.68
C SER A 281 -24.28 -13.22 -12.01
N ALA A 282 -25.22 -12.28 -11.93
CA ALA A 282 -24.93 -10.87 -12.16
C ALA A 282 -23.84 -10.33 -11.21
N ALA A 283 -23.84 -10.81 -9.95
CA ALA A 283 -22.79 -10.50 -8.97
C ALA A 283 -21.41 -11.01 -9.41
N LYS A 284 -21.32 -12.27 -9.88
CA LYS A 284 -20.06 -12.84 -10.40
C LYS A 284 -19.56 -12.07 -11.60
N TYR A 285 -20.44 -11.74 -12.54
CA TYR A 285 -20.13 -10.90 -13.70
C TYR A 285 -19.54 -9.54 -13.28
N ALA A 286 -20.17 -8.86 -12.33
CA ALA A 286 -19.70 -7.57 -11.80
C ALA A 286 -18.34 -7.69 -11.10
N SER A 287 -18.13 -8.73 -10.30
CA SER A 287 -16.84 -8.95 -9.63
C SER A 287 -15.66 -9.10 -10.60
N ARG A 288 -15.92 -9.48 -11.87
CA ARG A 288 -14.85 -9.68 -12.85
C ARG A 288 -14.18 -8.40 -13.32
N PHE A 289 -14.78 -7.22 -13.08
CA PHE A 289 -14.16 -5.95 -13.45
C PHE A 289 -12.93 -5.60 -12.60
N ALA A 290 -12.80 -6.17 -11.41
CA ALA A 290 -11.60 -6.04 -10.59
C ALA A 290 -10.34 -6.59 -11.28
N LEU A 291 -10.47 -7.65 -12.11
CA LEU A 291 -9.34 -8.27 -12.80
C LEU A 291 -8.62 -7.31 -13.77
N GLY A 292 -9.34 -6.33 -14.33
CA GLY A 292 -8.74 -5.34 -15.22
C GLY A 292 -7.99 -4.22 -14.48
N LEU A 293 -8.30 -4.03 -13.19
CA LEU A 293 -7.67 -3.06 -12.29
C LEU A 293 -6.55 -3.67 -11.45
N SER A 294 -6.34 -4.99 -11.48
CA SER A 294 -5.30 -5.65 -10.67
C SER A 294 -3.93 -5.01 -10.91
N THR A 295 -3.26 -4.64 -9.82
CA THR A 295 -1.89 -4.10 -9.81
C THR A 295 -0.94 -5.13 -10.41
N SER A 296 -0.42 -4.84 -11.61
CA SER A 296 0.32 -5.79 -12.43
C SER A 296 1.32 -5.10 -13.35
N ALA A 297 2.38 -5.81 -13.73
CA ALA A 297 3.27 -5.41 -14.82
C ALA A 297 2.97 -6.24 -16.09
N PRO A 298 3.08 -5.65 -17.29
CA PRO A 298 2.96 -6.42 -18.53
C PRO A 298 4.17 -7.35 -18.68
N GLY A 299 3.91 -8.66 -18.72
CA GLY A 299 4.91 -9.69 -19.02
C GLY A 299 5.00 -9.93 -20.53
N LEU A 300 4.77 -11.17 -20.95
CA LEU A 300 4.87 -11.57 -22.35
C LEU A 300 3.53 -11.53 -23.06
N GLU A 301 3.54 -11.10 -24.31
CA GLU A 301 2.47 -11.36 -25.25
C GLU A 301 2.59 -12.82 -25.73
N ILE A 302 1.51 -13.59 -25.55
CA ILE A 302 1.43 -14.98 -25.98
C ILE A 302 0.58 -15.04 -27.23
N ASP A 303 1.07 -15.73 -28.26
CA ASP A 303 0.27 -16.04 -29.45
C ASP A 303 -1.00 -16.78 -28.99
N PRO A 304 -2.21 -16.37 -29.43
CA PRO A 304 -3.45 -17.06 -29.07
C PRO A 304 -3.42 -18.58 -29.27
N GLN A 305 -2.65 -19.11 -30.22
CA GLN A 305 -2.49 -20.56 -30.45
C GLN A 305 -1.67 -21.26 -29.37
N ASN A 306 -0.82 -20.52 -28.66
CA ASN A 306 0.03 -20.98 -27.57
C ASN A 306 -0.64 -20.81 -26.19
N ILE A 307 -1.89 -20.37 -26.15
CA ILE A 307 -2.76 -20.38 -24.98
C ILE A 307 -3.61 -21.65 -25.02
N GLN A 308 -3.16 -22.68 -24.32
CA GLN A 308 -3.77 -24.00 -24.35
C GLN A 308 -4.67 -24.21 -23.14
N PHE A 309 -5.71 -25.04 -23.28
CA PHE A 309 -6.58 -25.43 -22.17
C PHE A 309 -6.35 -26.90 -21.80
N ILE A 310 -6.16 -27.17 -20.50
CA ILE A 310 -5.99 -28.50 -19.93
C ILE A 310 -7.09 -28.77 -18.88
N GLU A 311 -7.52 -30.01 -18.73
CA GLU A 311 -8.61 -30.39 -17.82
C GLU A 311 -8.18 -30.33 -16.35
N ASP A 312 -9.02 -29.76 -15.47
CA ASP A 312 -8.85 -29.82 -14.02
C ASP A 312 -8.75 -31.27 -13.51
N ILE A 313 -7.94 -31.50 -12.47
CA ILE A 313 -7.87 -32.81 -11.80
C ILE A 313 -9.06 -32.91 -10.85
N ILE A 314 -9.96 -33.85 -11.09
CA ILE A 314 -11.14 -34.08 -10.25
C ILE A 314 -10.95 -35.35 -9.42
N SER A 315 -11.17 -35.25 -8.11
CA SER A 315 -11.16 -36.42 -7.21
C SER A 315 -12.30 -37.39 -7.50
N GLY A 316 -12.24 -38.61 -6.94
CA GLY A 316 -13.33 -39.59 -7.06
C GLY A 316 -14.69 -39.10 -6.56
N ASP A 317 -14.71 -38.13 -5.65
CA ASP A 317 -15.91 -37.55 -5.04
C ASP A 317 -16.32 -36.21 -5.69
N GLY A 318 -15.64 -35.79 -6.76
CA GLY A 318 -16.02 -34.61 -7.55
C GLY A 318 -15.37 -33.28 -7.13
N SER A 319 -14.53 -33.25 -6.10
CA SER A 319 -13.74 -32.06 -5.74
C SER A 319 -12.66 -31.77 -6.77
N ASP A 320 -12.56 -30.50 -7.19
CA ASP A 320 -11.49 -29.99 -8.05
C ASP A 320 -10.19 -29.85 -7.24
N MET A 321 -9.14 -30.56 -7.64
CA MET A 321 -7.86 -30.63 -6.96
C MET A 321 -6.83 -29.65 -7.53
N THR A 322 -7.17 -28.87 -8.56
CA THR A 322 -6.25 -27.94 -9.26
C THR A 322 -6.84 -26.55 -9.50
N ASP A 323 -7.98 -26.24 -8.89
CA ASP A 323 -8.70 -24.97 -9.03
C ASP A 323 -7.78 -23.75 -8.88
N GLY A 324 -7.69 -22.96 -9.95
CA GLY A 324 -6.89 -21.74 -9.96
C GLY A 324 -5.42 -21.92 -10.34
N ALA A 325 -4.93 -23.14 -10.57
CA ALA A 325 -3.53 -23.41 -10.93
C ALA A 325 -3.35 -24.00 -12.33
N GLY A 326 -2.67 -23.27 -13.20
CA GLY A 326 -2.25 -23.69 -14.54
C GLY A 326 -0.75 -23.88 -14.64
N LEU A 327 -0.26 -24.07 -15.87
CA LEU A 327 1.17 -24.29 -16.14
C LEU A 327 1.72 -23.25 -17.12
N ILE A 328 3.00 -22.92 -16.98
CA ILE A 328 3.80 -22.10 -17.88
C ILE A 328 5.06 -22.87 -18.26
N ASN A 329 5.40 -22.90 -19.54
CA ASN A 329 6.60 -23.62 -19.95
C ASN A 329 7.89 -22.86 -19.63
N LYS A 330 9.01 -23.57 -19.71
CA LYS A 330 10.33 -23.02 -19.36
C LYS A 330 10.71 -21.83 -20.23
N ALA A 331 10.42 -21.85 -21.53
CA ALA A 331 10.74 -20.76 -22.43
C ALA A 331 10.02 -19.44 -22.07
N ALA A 332 8.73 -19.51 -21.75
CA ALA A 332 7.98 -18.35 -21.28
C ALA A 332 8.52 -17.84 -19.93
N LEU A 333 8.73 -18.73 -18.97
CA LEU A 333 9.21 -18.35 -17.64
C LEU A 333 10.64 -17.76 -17.68
N GLN A 334 11.51 -18.26 -18.56
CA GLN A 334 12.86 -17.72 -18.77
C GLN A 334 12.83 -16.29 -19.30
N LYS A 335 11.97 -16.00 -20.27
CA LYS A 335 11.81 -14.64 -20.79
C LYS A 335 11.31 -13.68 -19.71
N LEU A 336 10.34 -14.10 -18.88
CA LEU A 336 9.87 -13.32 -17.74
C LEU A 336 10.97 -13.10 -16.69
N TYR A 337 11.77 -14.13 -16.39
CA TYR A 337 12.92 -14.05 -15.49
C TYR A 337 13.92 -12.98 -15.93
N HIS A 338 14.26 -12.95 -17.23
CA HIS A 338 15.17 -11.92 -17.76
C HIS A 338 14.55 -10.53 -17.79
N GLN A 339 13.27 -10.41 -18.15
CA GLN A 339 12.55 -9.15 -18.18
C GLN A 339 12.45 -8.51 -16.79
N PHE A 340 12.09 -9.28 -15.77
CA PHE A 340 11.91 -8.78 -14.41
C PHE A 340 13.18 -8.84 -13.57
N GLN A 341 14.26 -9.47 -14.03
CA GLN A 341 15.51 -9.64 -13.28
C GLN A 341 15.26 -10.23 -11.88
N TRP A 342 14.43 -11.28 -11.81
CA TRP A 342 14.17 -11.98 -10.56
C TRP A 342 15.44 -12.68 -10.07
N ASP A 343 15.64 -12.69 -8.76
CA ASP A 343 16.68 -13.45 -8.08
C ASP A 343 16.10 -13.89 -6.74
N PRO A 344 15.86 -15.20 -6.51
CA PRO A 344 16.22 -16.34 -7.34
C PRO A 344 15.27 -16.61 -8.54
N TRP A 345 15.57 -17.65 -9.32
CA TRP A 345 14.69 -18.19 -10.36
C TRP A 345 13.31 -18.57 -9.79
N PRO A 346 12.20 -18.02 -10.30
CA PRO A 346 10.86 -18.39 -9.82
C PRO A 346 10.36 -19.68 -10.47
N THR A 347 9.56 -20.44 -9.74
CA THR A 347 8.93 -21.68 -10.23
C THR A 347 7.42 -21.56 -10.36
N ALA A 348 6.84 -20.47 -9.85
CA ALA A 348 5.45 -20.12 -10.05
C ALA A 348 5.26 -18.59 -10.07
N ILE A 349 4.25 -18.13 -10.80
CA ILE A 349 3.84 -16.73 -10.85
C ILE A 349 2.33 -16.60 -10.67
N GLN A 350 1.90 -15.56 -9.97
CA GLN A 350 0.50 -15.12 -9.96
C GLN A 350 0.28 -14.20 -11.16
N CYS A 351 -0.71 -14.49 -12.00
CA CYS A 351 -0.96 -13.68 -13.20
C CYS A 351 -2.43 -13.61 -13.61
N ARG A 352 -2.70 -12.79 -14.62
CA ARG A 352 -3.96 -12.73 -15.38
C ARG A 352 -3.62 -12.83 -16.87
N VAL A 353 -4.32 -13.68 -17.61
CA VAL A 353 -4.10 -13.86 -19.06
C VAL A 353 -5.36 -14.45 -19.71
N ALA A 354 -5.78 -13.94 -20.87
CA ALA A 354 -6.89 -14.48 -21.65
C ALA A 354 -8.19 -14.78 -20.86
N GLY A 355 -8.51 -13.94 -19.87
CA GLY A 355 -9.71 -14.08 -19.03
C GLY A 355 -9.53 -15.06 -17.87
N ALA A 356 -8.41 -15.76 -17.83
CA ALA A 356 -7.98 -16.58 -16.73
C ALA A 356 -7.33 -15.78 -15.60
N LYS A 357 -7.52 -16.30 -14.39
CA LYS A 357 -7.05 -15.78 -13.12
C LYS A 357 -6.45 -16.93 -12.33
N GLY A 358 -5.21 -16.78 -11.87
CA GLY A 358 -4.64 -17.68 -10.89
C GLY A 358 -3.12 -17.75 -10.91
N MET A 359 -2.61 -18.92 -10.55
CA MET A 359 -1.17 -19.23 -10.55
C MET A 359 -0.79 -20.01 -11.81
N LEU A 360 0.42 -19.74 -12.34
CA LEU A 360 1.06 -20.57 -13.34
C LEU A 360 2.34 -21.16 -12.77
N LEU A 361 2.43 -22.49 -12.71
CA LEU A 361 3.61 -23.22 -12.29
C LEU A 361 4.48 -23.63 -13.47
N LEU A 362 5.77 -23.79 -13.25
CA LEU A 362 6.66 -24.39 -14.25
C LEU A 362 6.13 -25.76 -14.69
N HIS A 363 5.88 -25.90 -15.99
CA HIS A 363 5.41 -27.14 -16.59
C HIS A 363 6.44 -28.26 -16.36
N PRO A 364 6.03 -29.45 -15.91
CA PRO A 364 6.95 -30.53 -15.56
C PRO A 364 7.79 -31.03 -16.75
N SER A 365 7.19 -31.09 -17.94
CA SER A 365 7.82 -31.73 -19.12
C SER A 365 7.83 -30.95 -20.44
N ASP A 366 7.26 -29.74 -20.56
CA ASP A 366 7.22 -29.00 -21.84
C ASP A 366 8.55 -28.26 -22.04
N ASP A 367 9.30 -28.71 -23.04
CA ASP A 367 10.61 -28.20 -23.44
C ASP A 367 10.58 -27.39 -24.74
N SER A 368 9.37 -26.99 -25.19
CA SER A 368 9.22 -26.17 -26.39
C SER A 368 9.97 -24.85 -26.26
N GLY A 369 10.64 -24.43 -27.33
CA GLY A 369 11.28 -23.11 -27.41
C GLY A 369 10.29 -21.94 -27.54
N GLU A 370 9.02 -22.23 -27.85
CA GLU A 370 7.97 -21.22 -27.96
C GLU A 370 7.31 -20.96 -26.61
N PRO A 371 7.13 -19.69 -26.19
CA PRO A 371 6.41 -19.37 -24.95
C PRO A 371 4.96 -19.89 -24.98
N ARG A 372 4.59 -20.71 -23.99
CA ARG A 372 3.26 -21.32 -23.87
C ARG A 372 2.71 -21.25 -22.46
N VAL A 373 1.38 -21.17 -22.36
CA VAL A 373 0.63 -21.28 -21.11
C VAL A 373 -0.49 -22.31 -21.26
N PHE A 374 -0.75 -23.04 -20.17
CA PHE A 374 -1.75 -24.10 -20.09
C PHE A 374 -2.73 -23.75 -18.98
N LEU A 375 -3.92 -23.33 -19.37
CA LEU A 375 -4.96 -22.80 -18.49
C LEU A 375 -6.00 -23.87 -18.19
N ARG A 376 -6.56 -23.86 -17.00
CA ARG A 376 -7.64 -24.77 -16.62
C ARG A 376 -9.02 -24.10 -16.70
N PRO A 377 -10.11 -24.86 -16.92
CA PRO A 377 -11.47 -24.34 -16.83
C PRO A 377 -11.75 -23.56 -15.55
N SER A 378 -11.27 -24.06 -14.40
CA SER A 378 -11.38 -23.41 -13.09
C SER A 378 -10.77 -22.00 -13.06
N MET A 379 -9.66 -21.77 -13.79
CA MET A 379 -9.01 -20.47 -13.89
C MET A 379 -9.80 -19.47 -14.75
N ASN A 380 -10.57 -19.95 -15.72
CA ASN A 380 -11.21 -19.10 -16.74
C ASN A 380 -12.44 -18.35 -16.17
N LYS A 381 -12.21 -17.12 -15.68
CA LYS A 381 -13.24 -16.33 -15.02
C LYS A 381 -14.05 -15.47 -16.00
N ILE A 382 -13.48 -15.16 -17.18
CA ILE A 382 -14.11 -14.36 -18.25
C ILE A 382 -14.02 -15.11 -19.57
N LYS A 383 -15.17 -15.46 -20.15
CA LYS A 383 -15.19 -16.07 -21.48
C LYS A 383 -15.07 -15.01 -22.57
N TYR A 384 -14.02 -15.13 -23.37
CA TYR A 384 -13.77 -14.32 -24.56
C TYR A 384 -14.16 -15.07 -25.86
N PRO A 385 -14.34 -14.35 -26.98
CA PRO A 385 -14.54 -14.98 -28.29
C PRO A 385 -13.27 -15.74 -28.74
N ASN A 386 -13.46 -16.79 -29.55
CA ASN A 386 -12.37 -17.64 -30.05
C ASN A 386 -11.41 -16.91 -31.03
N GLN A 387 -11.81 -15.76 -31.56
CA GLN A 387 -11.03 -14.96 -32.52
C GLN A 387 -11.20 -13.47 -32.19
N GLY A 388 -10.20 -12.67 -32.60
CA GLY A 388 -10.23 -11.21 -32.43
C GLY A 388 -10.02 -10.74 -30.99
N LEU A 389 -9.23 -11.49 -30.20
CA LEU A 389 -8.77 -11.02 -28.89
C LEU A 389 -7.99 -9.72 -29.06
N ASP A 390 -8.27 -8.76 -28.17
CA ASP A 390 -7.46 -7.55 -28.08
C ASP A 390 -6.06 -7.94 -27.57
N ARG A 391 -5.01 -7.29 -28.08
CA ARG A 391 -3.63 -7.55 -27.67
C ARG A 391 -3.46 -7.54 -26.15
N ALA A 392 -4.13 -6.62 -25.46
CA ALA A 392 -4.11 -6.52 -23.99
C ALA A 392 -4.69 -7.75 -23.26
N GLN A 393 -5.46 -8.60 -23.94
CA GLN A 393 -6.01 -9.85 -23.39
C GLN A 393 -5.05 -11.03 -23.58
N CYS A 394 -4.12 -10.95 -24.53
CA CYS A 394 -3.12 -11.97 -24.82
C CYS A 394 -1.80 -11.77 -24.05
N ILE A 395 -1.69 -10.67 -23.32
CA ILE A 395 -0.53 -10.37 -22.47
C ILE A 395 -0.69 -11.06 -21.11
N ILE A 396 0.38 -11.68 -20.63
CA ILE A 396 0.49 -12.17 -19.24
C ILE A 396 0.68 -10.95 -18.35
N ASP A 397 -0.37 -10.53 -17.65
CA ASP A 397 -0.26 -9.51 -16.61
C ASP A 397 0.28 -10.18 -15.35
N VAL A 398 1.56 -9.94 -15.03
CA VAL A 398 2.25 -10.54 -13.88
C VAL A 398 1.96 -9.71 -12.64
N LEU A 399 1.43 -10.36 -11.61
CA LEU A 399 1.14 -9.74 -10.32
C LEU A 399 2.32 -9.95 -9.36
N ARG A 400 2.74 -11.21 -9.16
CA ARG A 400 3.75 -11.62 -8.18
C ARG A 400 4.52 -12.86 -8.64
N SER A 401 5.80 -12.95 -8.31
CA SER A 401 6.54 -14.22 -8.31
C SER A 401 6.38 -14.96 -6.97
N CYS A 402 6.67 -16.26 -6.95
CA CYS A 402 6.75 -17.02 -5.70
C CYS A 402 7.88 -16.50 -4.80
N HIS A 403 7.55 -16.23 -3.53
CA HIS A 403 8.51 -15.82 -2.51
C HIS A 403 7.99 -16.18 -1.11
N PRO A 404 8.68 -17.05 -0.35
CA PRO A 404 8.29 -17.37 1.02
C PRO A 404 8.73 -16.26 1.97
N ARG A 405 8.03 -16.16 3.10
CA ARG A 405 8.50 -15.40 4.26
C ARG A 405 8.78 -16.37 5.37
N PHE A 406 9.95 -16.31 5.97
CA PHE A 406 10.33 -17.14 7.11
C PHE A 406 10.10 -16.37 8.42
N ARG A 407 10.02 -17.10 9.54
CA ARG A 407 9.82 -16.55 10.89
C ARG A 407 8.53 -15.72 10.98
N CYS A 408 7.42 -16.36 10.70
CA CYS A 408 6.12 -15.71 10.66
C CYS A 408 5.59 -15.44 12.07
N LYS A 409 4.76 -14.41 12.17
CA LYS A 409 4.05 -14.09 13.42
C LYS A 409 2.71 -14.86 13.48
N LEU A 410 2.06 -14.91 14.64
CA LEU A 410 0.71 -15.48 14.74
C LEU A 410 -0.34 -14.37 14.85
N SER A 411 -1.44 -14.51 14.10
CA SER A 411 -2.62 -13.67 14.32
C SER A 411 -3.42 -14.16 15.53
N SER A 412 -4.24 -13.28 16.11
CA SER A 412 -5.13 -13.62 17.23
C SER A 412 -6.04 -14.81 16.91
N GLU A 413 -6.56 -14.90 15.68
CA GLU A 413 -7.41 -16.01 15.23
C GLU A 413 -6.65 -17.34 15.22
N THR A 414 -5.43 -17.35 14.69
CA THR A 414 -4.58 -18.54 14.69
C THR A 414 -4.17 -18.96 16.11
N ILE A 415 -3.84 -18.01 16.99
CA ILE A 415 -3.53 -18.30 18.40
C ILE A 415 -4.71 -19.00 19.08
N ILE A 416 -5.93 -18.47 18.88
CA ILE A 416 -7.16 -19.06 19.43
C ILE A 416 -7.36 -20.48 18.90
N ASN A 417 -7.25 -20.68 17.59
CA ASN A 417 -7.42 -22.01 16.98
C ASN A 417 -6.39 -23.02 17.52
N LEU A 418 -5.11 -22.66 17.52
CA LEU A 418 -4.04 -23.53 18.02
C LEU A 418 -4.26 -23.90 19.50
N ALA A 419 -4.66 -22.94 20.34
CA ALA A 419 -4.94 -23.19 21.75
C ALA A 419 -6.14 -24.13 21.97
N GLU A 420 -7.24 -23.92 21.25
CA GLU A 420 -8.45 -24.77 21.30
C GLU A 420 -8.20 -26.19 20.79
N ASN A 421 -7.17 -26.36 19.95
CA ASN A 421 -6.70 -27.64 19.42
C ASN A 421 -5.52 -28.24 20.20
N GLY A 422 -5.20 -27.70 21.38
CA GLY A 422 -4.34 -28.37 22.36
C GLY A 422 -3.00 -27.71 22.64
N VAL A 423 -2.61 -26.67 21.89
CA VAL A 423 -1.34 -25.96 22.15
C VAL A 423 -1.42 -25.21 23.48
N PRO A 424 -0.55 -25.49 24.46
CA PRO A 424 -0.67 -24.92 25.78
C PRO A 424 -0.23 -23.45 25.81
N LYS A 425 -0.83 -22.68 26.71
CA LYS A 425 -0.49 -21.26 26.96
C LYS A 425 1.03 -21.02 27.08
N SER A 426 1.74 -21.92 27.75
CA SER A 426 3.17 -21.79 28.03
C SER A 426 4.00 -21.59 26.77
N VAL A 427 3.60 -22.22 25.65
CA VAL A 427 4.27 -22.11 24.35
C VAL A 427 4.13 -20.68 23.82
N PHE A 428 2.92 -20.14 23.76
CA PHE A 428 2.68 -18.76 23.32
C PHE A 428 3.38 -17.72 24.19
N THR A 429 3.33 -17.88 25.52
CA THR A 429 4.03 -16.95 26.44
C THR A 429 5.54 -17.06 26.33
N GLY A 430 6.07 -18.26 26.10
CA GLY A 430 7.50 -18.49 25.89
C GLY A 430 8.01 -17.84 24.61
N LEU A 431 7.30 -18.04 23.50
CA LEU A 431 7.61 -17.40 22.22
C LEU A 431 7.50 -15.87 22.32
N LEU A 432 6.45 -15.35 22.97
CA LEU A 432 6.31 -13.89 23.19
C LEU A 432 7.49 -13.33 24.00
N ASP A 433 7.88 -14.00 25.08
CA ASP A 433 9.01 -13.59 25.90
C ASP A 433 10.33 -13.63 25.10
N GLN A 434 10.55 -14.66 24.30
CA GLN A 434 11.71 -14.77 23.40
C GLN A 434 11.73 -13.64 22.38
N THR A 435 10.61 -13.38 21.68
CA THR A 435 10.48 -12.28 20.73
C THR A 435 10.80 -10.93 21.38
N LEU A 436 10.21 -10.63 22.54
CA LEU A 436 10.45 -9.38 23.25
C LEU A 436 11.89 -9.25 23.76
N ASN A 437 12.47 -10.34 24.29
CA ASN A 437 13.86 -10.34 24.75
C ASN A 437 14.83 -10.06 23.60
N LEU A 438 14.66 -10.73 22.46
CA LEU A 438 15.49 -10.53 21.28
C LEU A 438 15.36 -9.10 20.74
N LEU A 439 14.14 -8.56 20.64
CA LEU A 439 13.90 -7.18 20.23
C LEU A 439 14.59 -6.17 21.15
N VAL A 440 14.46 -6.33 22.47
CA VAL A 440 15.09 -5.44 23.44
C VAL A 440 16.60 -5.57 23.39
N ALA A 441 17.14 -6.78 23.25
CA ALA A 441 18.57 -7.00 23.10
C ALA A 441 19.11 -6.34 21.83
N SER A 442 18.47 -6.54 20.67
CA SER A 442 18.91 -6.01 19.37
C SER A 442 18.85 -4.48 19.30
N LEU A 443 17.98 -3.85 20.08
CA LEU A 443 17.85 -2.40 20.15
C LEU A 443 18.56 -1.80 21.37
N THR A 444 19.26 -2.59 22.18
CA THR A 444 20.01 -2.07 23.33
C THR A 444 21.47 -2.52 23.42
N THR A 445 21.93 -3.35 22.50
CA THR A 445 23.32 -3.81 22.43
C THR A 445 24.04 -2.97 21.38
N TRP A 446 25.05 -2.21 21.80
CA TRP A 446 25.77 -1.22 20.98
C TRP A 446 27.20 -0.99 21.48
N GLY A 447 27.80 -1.97 22.14
CA GLY A 447 29.11 -1.84 22.79
C GLY A 447 30.29 -2.01 21.82
N THR A 448 30.08 -2.71 20.72
CA THR A 448 31.10 -3.02 19.71
C THR A 448 30.72 -2.45 18.33
N GLU A 449 31.67 -2.43 17.38
CA GLU A 449 31.38 -2.08 15.98
C GLU A 449 30.40 -3.07 15.33
N GLU A 450 30.51 -4.36 15.68
CA GLU A 450 29.60 -5.41 15.20
C GLU A 450 28.17 -5.20 15.75
N ASP A 451 28.03 -4.84 17.02
CA ASP A 451 26.74 -4.53 17.64
C ASP A 451 26.05 -3.36 16.91
N MET A 452 26.81 -2.33 16.53
CA MET A 452 26.29 -1.18 15.79
C MET A 452 25.81 -1.56 14.38
N ALA A 453 26.51 -2.49 13.72
CA ALA A 453 26.08 -3.02 12.43
C ALA A 453 24.80 -3.87 12.57
N GLU A 454 24.68 -4.67 13.63
CA GLU A 454 23.46 -5.45 13.91
C GLU A 454 22.27 -4.56 14.28
N LEU A 455 22.51 -3.50 15.06
CA LEU A 455 21.52 -2.46 15.36
C LEU A 455 21.02 -1.78 14.08
N TRP A 456 21.92 -1.44 13.16
CA TRP A 456 21.56 -0.87 11.87
C TRP A 456 20.68 -1.81 11.05
N MET A 457 21.04 -3.09 10.94
CA MET A 457 20.25 -4.08 10.22
C MET A 457 18.86 -4.25 10.86
N THR A 458 18.81 -4.33 12.18
CA THR A 458 17.56 -4.43 12.97
C THR A 458 16.64 -3.24 12.68
N LEU A 459 17.17 -2.01 12.71
CA LEU A 459 16.40 -0.80 12.41
C LEU A 459 15.91 -0.77 10.96
N SER A 460 16.73 -1.24 10.02
CA SER A 460 16.34 -1.30 8.61
C SER A 460 15.15 -2.24 8.38
N HIS A 461 15.09 -3.36 9.10
CA HIS A 461 13.99 -4.32 9.06
C HIS A 461 12.75 -3.78 9.78
N ILE A 462 12.90 -3.27 11.01
CA ILE A 462 11.80 -2.71 11.80
C ILE A 462 11.14 -1.53 11.07
N GLY A 463 11.95 -0.67 10.45
CA GLY A 463 11.46 0.49 9.71
C GLY A 463 10.94 0.16 8.31
N GLY A 464 11.07 -1.08 7.83
CA GLY A 464 10.76 -1.46 6.45
C GLY A 464 11.49 -0.60 5.41
N VAL A 465 12.72 -0.20 5.73
CA VAL A 465 13.43 0.89 5.02
C VAL A 465 13.72 0.52 3.58
N PHE A 466 14.18 -0.70 3.32
CA PHE A 466 14.49 -1.16 1.97
C PHE A 466 13.27 -1.41 1.10
N ALA A 467 12.18 -1.88 1.70
CA ALA A 467 10.90 -1.98 1.02
C ALA A 467 10.45 -0.57 0.60
N ALA A 468 10.49 0.40 1.52
CA ALA A 468 10.14 1.79 1.24
C ALA A 468 11.05 2.44 0.17
N ARG A 469 12.38 2.25 0.24
CA ARG A 469 13.35 2.74 -0.77
C ARG A 469 13.10 2.11 -2.14
N SER A 470 12.86 0.81 -2.19
CA SER A 470 12.58 0.08 -3.43
C SER A 470 11.25 0.50 -4.06
N ALA A 471 10.20 0.64 -3.24
CA ALA A 471 8.89 1.14 -3.66
C ALA A 471 8.98 2.56 -4.27
N ARG A 472 9.76 3.46 -3.65
CA ARG A 472 10.02 4.81 -4.18
C ARG A 472 10.69 4.78 -5.56
N ARG A 473 11.63 3.86 -5.77
CA ARG A 473 12.45 3.82 -6.98
C ARG A 473 11.83 3.07 -8.16
N LYS A 474 10.97 2.08 -7.89
CA LYS A 474 10.32 1.24 -8.89
C LYS A 474 8.81 1.13 -8.61
N SER A 475 8.12 2.27 -8.51
CA SER A 475 6.67 2.27 -8.29
C SER A 475 5.99 1.39 -9.35
N GLY A 476 5.22 0.40 -8.90
CA GLY A 476 4.55 -0.58 -9.76
C GLY A 476 5.30 -1.89 -10.07
N LEU A 477 6.59 -2.05 -9.73
CA LEU A 477 7.31 -3.34 -9.84
C LEU A 477 7.60 -4.00 -8.49
N ALA A 478 7.46 -3.28 -7.37
CA ALA A 478 7.72 -3.83 -6.04
C ALA A 478 6.90 -5.10 -5.74
N ARG A 479 5.61 -5.11 -6.11
CA ARG A 479 4.72 -6.28 -5.98
C ARG A 479 5.20 -7.46 -6.82
N VAL A 480 5.61 -7.21 -8.08
CA VAL A 480 6.13 -8.23 -9.00
C VAL A 480 7.39 -8.92 -8.46
N HIS A 481 8.21 -8.19 -7.69
CA HIS A 481 9.40 -8.71 -7.03
C HIS A 481 9.15 -9.26 -5.60
N GLY A 482 7.92 -9.16 -5.07
CA GLY A 482 7.61 -9.57 -3.70
C GLY A 482 8.06 -8.60 -2.58
N TYR A 483 8.44 -7.36 -2.92
CA TYR A 483 9.00 -6.37 -1.98
C TYR A 483 7.96 -5.55 -1.20
N SER A 484 6.70 -5.54 -1.62
CA SER A 484 5.69 -4.56 -1.18
C SER A 484 4.96 -4.91 0.13
N GLU A 485 5.00 -6.15 0.62
CA GLU A 485 4.05 -6.55 1.67
C GLU A 485 4.55 -6.17 3.08
N ARG A 486 4.17 -4.97 3.56
CA ARG A 486 4.13 -4.66 4.99
C ARG A 486 3.20 -5.64 5.69
N ASP A 487 3.69 -6.33 6.72
CA ASP A 487 2.97 -7.27 7.61
C ASP A 487 1.77 -7.98 6.94
N ALA A 488 2.05 -8.95 6.06
CA ALA A 488 1.11 -9.83 5.32
C ALA A 488 0.20 -10.73 6.19
N GLN A 489 -0.17 -10.27 7.39
CA GLN A 489 -1.04 -11.01 8.31
C GLN A 489 -2.41 -10.38 8.49
N GLU A 490 -2.60 -9.15 8.01
CA GLU A 490 -3.86 -8.44 8.28
C GLU A 490 -4.69 -8.11 7.02
N ASN A 491 -4.12 -8.04 5.80
CA ASN A 491 -4.90 -7.88 4.56
C ASN A 491 -4.15 -8.40 3.31
N ASP A 492 -4.41 -9.64 2.89
CA ASP A 492 -4.00 -10.13 1.57
C ASP A 492 -5.03 -9.68 0.51
N ASP A 493 -4.97 -8.42 0.07
CA ASP A 493 -5.73 -8.02 -1.12
C ASP A 493 -5.09 -8.63 -2.37
N GLU A 494 -5.79 -9.60 -2.92
CA GLU A 494 -5.38 -10.38 -4.08
C GLU A 494 -5.16 -9.52 -5.34
N ASP A 495 -5.93 -8.44 -5.50
CA ASP A 495 -5.83 -7.54 -6.66
C ASP A 495 -4.88 -6.35 -6.43
N GLY A 496 -4.45 -6.12 -5.19
CA GLY A 496 -3.49 -5.05 -4.85
C GLY A 496 -4.04 -3.63 -5.01
N LEU A 497 -5.35 -3.46 -4.87
CA LEU A 497 -6.03 -2.17 -4.85
C LEU A 497 -5.86 -1.45 -3.51
N ASP A 498 -5.76 -2.18 -2.40
CA ASP A 498 -5.42 -1.63 -1.07
C ASP A 498 -3.97 -1.10 -1.03
N GLU A 499 -3.02 -1.81 -1.67
CA GLU A 499 -1.63 -1.35 -1.81
C GLU A 499 -1.52 -0.05 -2.63
N ALA A 500 -2.44 0.17 -3.59
CA ALA A 500 -2.52 1.44 -4.31
C ALA A 500 -2.99 2.60 -3.40
N ASP A 501 -3.59 2.33 -2.24
CA ASP A 501 -3.83 3.31 -1.18
C ASP A 501 -2.63 3.48 -0.21
N ASP A 502 -1.77 2.46 -0.10
CA ASP A 502 -0.63 2.39 0.83
C ASP A 502 0.77 2.74 0.23
N GLU A 503 0.90 3.00 -1.09
CA GLU A 503 2.13 3.53 -1.72
C GLU A 503 1.89 4.73 -2.67
N PRO A 504 2.82 5.72 -2.76
CA PRO A 504 3.77 6.15 -1.75
C PRO A 504 3.06 7.03 -0.73
N ASN A 505 3.30 6.75 0.55
CA ASN A 505 3.34 7.74 1.61
C ASN A 505 3.64 9.14 1.01
N SER A 506 2.67 10.07 1.12
CA SER A 506 2.72 11.48 0.65
C SER A 506 4.13 12.07 0.67
N THR A 507 4.47 12.98 -0.24
CA THR A 507 5.80 13.66 -0.31
C THR A 507 6.40 14.02 1.05
N ALA A 508 5.58 14.25 2.08
CA ALA A 508 5.93 14.35 3.50
C ALA A 508 6.88 13.26 4.05
N TRP A 509 6.91 12.05 3.48
CA TRP A 509 7.77 10.95 3.95
C TRP A 509 9.11 10.85 3.21
N TRP A 510 9.39 11.79 2.32
CA TRP A 510 10.66 11.89 1.62
C TRP A 510 11.69 12.59 2.52
N ASN A 511 12.96 12.24 2.34
CA ASN A 511 14.04 12.92 3.03
C ASN A 511 13.97 14.43 2.76
N ASP A 512 14.31 15.24 3.76
CA ASP A 512 14.48 16.66 3.51
C ASP A 512 15.77 16.87 2.73
N GLU A 513 15.65 17.23 1.45
CA GLU A 513 16.77 17.48 0.53
C GLU A 513 17.66 18.64 0.94
N VAL A 514 17.27 19.45 1.93
CA VAL A 514 18.09 20.55 2.44
C VAL A 514 18.85 20.11 3.68
N SER A 515 18.16 19.76 4.77
CA SER A 515 18.84 19.33 6.00
C SER A 515 19.49 17.95 5.88
N GLY A 516 19.03 17.10 4.95
CA GLY A 516 19.37 15.69 4.85
C GLY A 516 18.72 14.79 5.92
N GLN A 517 17.73 15.31 6.65
CA GLN A 517 17.05 14.54 7.70
C GLN A 517 16.03 13.55 7.10
N PRO A 518 16.08 12.26 7.49
CA PRO A 518 15.04 11.30 7.14
C PRO A 518 13.72 11.53 7.89
N SER A 519 12.60 11.13 7.28
CA SER A 519 11.27 11.32 7.88
C SER A 519 10.93 10.31 8.98
N SER A 520 11.42 9.06 8.87
CA SER A 520 11.20 8.01 9.88
C SER A 520 12.23 8.07 11.01
N LEU A 521 11.85 7.58 12.19
CA LEU A 521 12.76 7.53 13.33
C LEU A 521 13.88 6.52 13.08
N GLU A 522 13.54 5.39 12.47
CA GLU A 522 14.42 4.29 12.13
C GLU A 522 15.50 4.73 11.15
N GLU A 523 15.14 5.37 10.01
CA GLU A 523 16.13 5.91 9.07
C GLU A 523 16.95 7.04 9.70
N THR A 524 16.36 7.86 10.57
CA THR A 524 17.17 8.88 11.25
C THR A 524 18.26 8.21 12.08
N VAL A 525 17.93 7.19 12.88
CA VAL A 525 18.92 6.50 13.71
C VAL A 525 19.95 5.80 12.83
N MET A 526 19.53 5.12 11.75
CA MET A 526 20.46 4.53 10.77
C MET A 526 21.44 5.57 10.21
N ARG A 527 20.94 6.75 9.81
CA ARG A 527 21.78 7.84 9.29
C ARG A 527 22.78 8.37 10.32
N LEU A 528 22.43 8.34 11.61
CA LEU A 528 23.36 8.68 12.69
C LEU A 528 24.42 7.59 12.88
N ILE A 529 24.05 6.30 12.77
CA ILE A 529 25.02 5.19 12.78
C ILE A 529 26.01 5.35 11.63
N ASP A 530 25.54 5.65 10.42
CA ASP A 530 26.41 5.85 9.24
C ASP A 530 27.40 7.00 9.43
N GLY A 531 27.00 8.04 10.18
CA GLY A 531 27.86 9.17 10.54
C GLY A 531 28.88 8.86 11.64
N GLY A 532 28.85 7.66 12.22
CA GLY A 532 29.73 7.25 13.33
C GLY A 532 29.25 7.69 14.72
N PHE A 533 27.96 7.98 14.88
CA PHE A 533 27.39 8.28 16.20
C PHE A 533 27.01 7.01 16.96
N THR A 534 27.13 7.08 18.29
CA THR A 534 26.67 6.02 19.19
C THR A 534 25.56 6.54 20.11
N PRO A 535 24.63 5.67 20.57
CA PRO A 535 23.61 6.06 21.54
C PRO A 535 24.21 6.65 22.81
N GLU A 536 25.40 6.21 23.22
CA GLU A 536 26.09 6.68 24.43
C GLU A 536 26.48 8.16 24.35
N THR A 537 26.94 8.61 23.18
CA THR A 537 27.50 9.95 22.96
C THR A 537 26.49 10.92 22.34
N CYS A 538 25.50 10.42 21.62
CA CYS A 538 24.55 11.24 20.86
C CYS A 538 23.15 11.24 21.49
N PRO A 539 22.74 12.31 22.21
CA PRO A 539 21.47 12.33 22.93
C PRO A 539 20.23 12.28 22.01
N VAL A 540 20.29 12.85 20.80
CA VAL A 540 19.19 12.78 19.85
C VAL A 540 19.00 11.36 19.30
N MET A 541 20.10 10.65 19.04
CA MET A 541 20.08 9.26 18.61
C MET A 541 19.42 8.38 19.67
N ARG A 542 19.87 8.57 20.92
CA ARG A 542 19.36 7.88 22.10
C ARG A 542 17.86 8.09 22.29
N ASP A 543 17.37 9.33 22.20
CA ASP A 543 15.93 9.64 22.34
C ASP A 543 15.10 9.01 21.21
N LYS A 544 15.56 9.11 19.96
CA LYS A 544 14.86 8.52 18.81
C LYS A 544 14.83 7.00 18.89
N LEU A 545 15.94 6.36 19.23
CA LEU A 545 16.04 4.91 19.40
C LEU A 545 15.16 4.42 20.57
N LYS A 546 15.13 5.14 21.70
CA LYS A 546 14.22 4.87 22.82
C LYS A 546 12.76 4.90 22.38
N ARG A 547 12.36 5.89 21.57
CA ARG A 547 10.99 5.98 21.02
C ARG A 547 10.67 4.82 20.08
N VAL A 548 11.61 4.41 19.22
CA VAL A 548 11.46 3.22 18.36
C VAL A 548 11.22 2.00 19.24
N LEU A 549 12.08 1.76 20.24
CA LEU A 549 11.97 0.61 21.13
C LEU A 549 10.65 0.59 21.92
N ILE A 550 10.26 1.70 22.54
CA ILE A 550 8.97 1.79 23.26
C ILE A 550 7.80 1.56 22.29
N SER A 551 7.86 2.11 21.08
CA SER A 551 6.84 1.88 20.05
C SER A 551 6.74 0.39 19.70
N GLN A 552 7.87 -0.30 19.50
CA GLN A 552 7.89 -1.72 19.18
C GLN A 552 7.43 -2.60 20.34
N ILE A 553 7.84 -2.32 21.58
CA ILE A 553 7.32 -3.01 22.77
C ILE A 553 5.81 -2.83 22.86
N ASN A 554 5.31 -1.60 22.71
CA ASN A 554 3.88 -1.32 22.72
C ASN A 554 3.17 -2.13 21.64
N ASN A 555 3.69 -2.12 20.41
CA ASN A 555 3.12 -2.83 19.27
C ASN A 555 3.05 -4.35 19.52
N HIS A 556 4.12 -4.96 20.04
CA HIS A 556 4.13 -6.39 20.37
C HIS A 556 3.19 -6.76 21.51
N VAL A 557 3.06 -5.90 22.53
CA VAL A 557 2.17 -6.12 23.67
C VAL A 557 0.70 -5.92 23.31
N VAL A 558 0.40 -4.90 22.50
CA VAL A 558 -0.95 -4.51 22.10
C VAL A 558 -1.54 -5.46 21.06
N ASN A 559 -0.74 -5.86 20.08
CA ASN A 559 -1.18 -6.66 18.93
C ASN A 559 -0.74 -8.13 19.03
N PHE A 560 -0.23 -8.57 20.19
CA PHE A 560 0.20 -9.95 20.42
C PHE A 560 1.14 -10.49 19.32
N ARG A 561 2.14 -9.70 18.92
CA ARG A 561 3.06 -10.09 17.83
C ARG A 561 4.02 -11.16 18.34
N ILE A 562 3.57 -12.41 18.30
CA ILE A 562 4.32 -13.61 18.64
C ILE A 562 4.98 -14.11 17.36
N GLU A 563 6.31 -14.03 17.29
CA GLU A 563 7.07 -14.63 16.19
C GLU A 563 7.29 -16.13 16.47
N VAL A 564 7.13 -16.96 15.44
CA VAL A 564 7.42 -18.40 15.47
C VAL A 564 8.65 -18.65 14.58
N PRO A 565 9.84 -18.89 15.14
CA PRO A 565 11.07 -19.04 14.37
C PRO A 565 11.00 -20.12 13.28
N MET A 566 10.48 -21.30 13.65
CA MET A 566 10.30 -22.43 12.74
C MET A 566 8.94 -22.37 12.04
N SER A 567 8.75 -21.33 11.22
CA SER A 567 7.56 -21.16 10.38
C SER A 567 7.87 -20.40 9.09
N PHE A 568 6.98 -20.55 8.10
CA PHE A 568 6.99 -19.72 6.90
C PHE A 568 5.58 -19.54 6.31
N THR A 569 5.39 -18.50 5.51
CA THR A 569 4.24 -18.34 4.61
C THR A 569 4.70 -18.46 3.16
N ALA A 570 4.03 -19.27 2.35
CA ALA A 570 4.30 -19.41 0.91
C ALA A 570 3.00 -19.59 0.13
N PHE A 571 3.03 -19.37 -1.19
CA PHE A 571 1.90 -19.72 -2.05
C PHE A 571 1.62 -21.22 -1.97
N ILE A 572 0.34 -21.57 -1.86
CA ILE A 572 -0.10 -22.95 -1.94
C ILE A 572 -0.38 -23.32 -3.38
N LEU A 573 0.04 -24.52 -3.78
CA LEU A 573 -0.10 -25.00 -5.14
C LEU A 573 -0.40 -26.49 -5.16
N PRO A 574 -1.11 -27.02 -6.18
CA PRO A 574 -1.34 -28.45 -6.29
C PRO A 574 -0.09 -29.16 -6.81
N ASP A 575 0.06 -30.43 -6.45
CA ASP A 575 1.11 -31.31 -6.95
C ASP A 575 1.03 -31.47 -8.48
N PRO A 576 2.01 -30.91 -9.22
CA PRO A 576 2.01 -30.97 -10.68
C PRO A 576 2.39 -32.35 -11.24
N GLU A 577 3.02 -33.21 -10.42
CA GLU A 577 3.53 -34.54 -10.81
C GLU A 577 2.68 -35.69 -10.24
N GLY A 578 1.84 -35.42 -9.24
CA GLY A 578 0.94 -36.41 -8.62
C GLY A 578 1.64 -37.44 -7.72
N VAL A 579 2.81 -37.08 -7.18
CA VAL A 579 3.69 -37.94 -6.38
C VAL A 579 3.43 -37.91 -4.88
N LEU A 580 2.75 -36.88 -4.36
CA LEU A 580 2.36 -36.76 -2.96
C LEU A 580 1.17 -37.68 -2.64
N GLU A 581 1.20 -38.33 -1.49
CA GLU A 581 0.06 -39.07 -0.95
C GLU A 581 -0.90 -38.14 -0.20
N LYS A 582 -2.08 -38.65 0.18
CA LYS A 582 -3.02 -37.89 1.00
C LYS A 582 -2.33 -37.45 2.31
N ASP A 583 -2.57 -36.21 2.73
CA ASP A 583 -2.01 -35.60 3.95
C ASP A 583 -0.48 -35.40 3.93
N GLU A 584 0.14 -35.54 2.75
CA GLU A 584 1.53 -35.14 2.49
C GLU A 584 1.61 -33.76 1.83
N VAL A 585 2.63 -33.00 2.22
CA VAL A 585 2.99 -31.71 1.63
C VAL A 585 4.47 -31.68 1.27
N TYR A 586 4.85 -30.81 0.34
CA TYR A 586 6.24 -30.59 -0.02
C TYR A 586 6.59 -29.10 0.02
N PHE A 587 7.73 -28.77 0.60
CA PHE A 587 8.30 -27.43 0.55
C PHE A 587 9.82 -27.50 0.50
N LYS A 588 10.38 -26.73 -0.42
CA LYS A 588 11.82 -26.46 -0.49
C LYS A 588 12.03 -24.97 -0.71
N SER A 589 12.93 -24.36 0.05
CA SER A 589 13.37 -22.99 -0.18
C SER A 589 14.47 -22.94 -1.24
N SER A 590 14.50 -21.87 -2.03
CA SER A 590 15.59 -21.55 -2.96
C SER A 590 16.94 -21.31 -2.26
N HIS A 591 16.91 -20.99 -0.96
CA HIS A 591 18.07 -20.79 -0.11
C HIS A 591 17.97 -21.62 1.17
N ARG A 592 19.08 -21.76 1.91
CA ARG A 592 19.05 -22.40 3.23
C ARG A 592 18.51 -21.42 4.26
N ASP A 593 17.19 -21.28 4.31
CA ASP A 593 16.47 -20.32 5.15
C ASP A 593 15.59 -20.99 6.23
N LEU A 594 15.35 -22.31 6.14
CA LEU A 594 14.60 -23.06 7.15
C LEU A 594 15.50 -23.35 8.36
N VAL A 595 15.06 -22.93 9.54
CA VAL A 595 15.82 -23.05 10.79
C VAL A 595 15.61 -24.45 11.38
N LEU A 596 16.68 -25.13 11.80
CA LEU A 596 16.58 -26.40 12.54
C LEU A 596 16.49 -26.16 14.06
N GLU A 597 16.15 -27.20 14.82
CA GLU A 597 15.93 -27.11 16.28
C GLU A 597 17.12 -26.55 17.08
N ASP A 598 18.34 -26.64 16.55
CA ASP A 598 19.53 -26.08 17.21
C ASP A 598 19.68 -24.56 17.02
N GLU A 599 18.74 -23.92 16.30
CA GLU A 599 18.70 -22.50 15.92
C GLU A 599 19.98 -21.97 15.23
N GLN A 600 20.91 -22.85 14.88
CA GLN A 600 22.22 -22.53 14.30
C GLN A 600 22.43 -23.16 12.92
N GLN A 601 21.68 -24.21 12.60
CA GLN A 601 21.70 -24.85 11.30
C GLN A 601 20.50 -24.46 10.47
N TYR A 602 20.74 -24.35 9.16
CA TYR A 602 19.73 -24.03 8.17
C TYR A 602 19.65 -25.16 7.14
N THR A 603 18.44 -25.47 6.71
CA THR A 603 18.15 -26.38 5.60
C THR A 603 17.35 -25.65 4.52
N ASP A 604 17.33 -26.22 3.32
CA ASP A 604 16.48 -25.80 2.22
C ASP A 604 15.27 -26.73 2.06
N VAL A 605 15.31 -27.97 2.56
CA VAL A 605 14.22 -28.94 2.45
C VAL A 605 13.52 -29.13 3.80
N LEU A 606 12.18 -29.07 3.78
CA LEU A 606 11.34 -29.34 4.96
C LEU A 606 10.93 -30.81 5.01
N VAL A 607 11.16 -31.47 6.15
CA VAL A 607 10.74 -32.85 6.40
C VAL A 607 10.21 -32.96 7.83
N GLY A 608 9.12 -33.71 8.02
CA GLY A 608 8.54 -33.98 9.34
C GLY A 608 7.10 -33.45 9.48
N LEU A 609 6.57 -33.50 10.70
CA LEU A 609 5.21 -33.04 10.96
C LEU A 609 5.13 -31.51 10.91
N VAL A 610 4.06 -31.00 10.34
CA VAL A 610 3.79 -29.56 10.20
C VAL A 610 2.35 -29.25 10.53
N VAL A 611 2.08 -28.03 11.00
CA VAL A 611 0.73 -27.46 11.11
C VAL A 611 0.58 -26.37 10.07
N VAL A 612 -0.41 -26.50 9.21
CA VAL A 612 -0.68 -25.57 8.11
C VAL A 612 -2.03 -24.89 8.34
N THR A 613 -2.09 -23.57 8.16
CA THR A 613 -3.31 -22.77 8.31
C THR A 613 -3.34 -21.62 7.30
N ARG A 614 -4.53 -21.08 7.04
CA ARG A 614 -4.73 -19.86 6.23
C ARG A 614 -5.56 -18.83 7.01
N HIS A 615 -5.52 -17.57 6.59
CA HIS A 615 -6.40 -16.51 7.08
C HIS A 615 -7.58 -16.30 6.13
N PRO A 616 -8.79 -16.00 6.64
CA PRO A 616 -9.19 -15.96 8.05
C PRO A 616 -9.28 -17.37 8.68
N CYS A 617 -9.07 -17.49 9.99
CA CYS A 617 -9.09 -18.77 10.72
C CYS A 617 -10.27 -18.77 11.70
N LYS A 618 -11.40 -19.35 11.29
CA LYS A 618 -12.71 -19.23 11.97
C LYS A 618 -13.25 -20.55 12.51
N LEU A 619 -12.97 -21.68 11.87
CA LEU A 619 -13.37 -23.01 12.33
C LEU A 619 -12.24 -23.74 13.04
N PRO A 620 -12.55 -24.70 13.94
CA PRO A 620 -11.55 -25.57 14.54
C PRO A 620 -10.68 -26.32 13.52
N THR A 621 -11.23 -26.65 12.35
CA THR A 621 -10.54 -27.39 11.28
C THR A 621 -9.64 -26.54 10.39
N ASP A 622 -9.59 -25.22 10.59
CA ASP A 622 -8.87 -24.32 9.68
C ASP A 622 -7.33 -24.42 9.79
N ALA A 623 -6.85 -25.12 10.81
CA ALA A 623 -5.46 -25.56 10.92
C ALA A 623 -5.42 -27.10 10.82
N GLN A 624 -4.51 -27.60 10.00
CA GLN A 624 -4.33 -29.03 9.74
C GLN A 624 -2.90 -29.46 10.02
N LYS A 625 -2.76 -30.59 10.72
CA LYS A 625 -1.50 -31.29 10.90
C LYS A 625 -1.28 -32.28 9.76
N TRP A 626 -0.18 -32.12 9.04
CA TRP A 626 0.23 -32.93 7.89
C TRP A 626 1.71 -33.33 7.96
N CYS A 627 2.16 -34.14 7.00
CA CYS A 627 3.55 -34.59 6.91
C CYS A 627 4.27 -33.92 5.72
N ALA A 628 5.32 -33.15 6.00
CA ALA A 628 6.23 -32.66 4.98
C ALA A 628 7.21 -33.77 4.57
N VAL A 629 7.32 -34.03 3.26
CA VAL A 629 8.14 -35.09 2.68
C VAL A 629 9.07 -34.54 1.58
N ASP A 630 10.25 -35.13 1.42
CA ASP A 630 11.13 -34.86 0.27
C ASP A 630 10.79 -35.81 -0.88
N ARG A 631 10.44 -35.24 -2.04
CA ARG A 631 10.17 -35.96 -3.29
C ARG A 631 11.16 -35.50 -4.35
N PRO A 632 12.03 -36.38 -4.89
CA PRO A 632 13.00 -36.03 -5.93
C PRO A 632 12.39 -35.31 -7.14
N GLU A 633 11.17 -35.71 -7.53
CA GLU A 633 10.40 -35.19 -8.65
C GLU A 633 9.97 -33.73 -8.44
N LEU A 634 9.89 -33.26 -7.19
CA LEU A 634 9.47 -31.90 -6.87
C LEU A 634 10.64 -30.94 -6.56
N ARG A 635 11.89 -31.43 -6.59
CA ARG A 635 13.09 -30.69 -6.12
C ARG A 635 13.40 -29.40 -6.87
N HIS A 636 12.89 -29.25 -8.10
CA HIS A 636 13.02 -28.03 -8.89
C HIS A 636 11.91 -27.01 -8.62
N TYR A 637 10.85 -27.36 -7.91
CA TYR A 637 9.88 -26.40 -7.37
C TYR A 637 10.40 -25.89 -6.03
N THR A 638 10.67 -24.59 -5.98
CA THR A 638 11.20 -23.91 -4.79
C THR A 638 10.26 -22.78 -4.40
N ASP A 639 10.28 -22.38 -3.15
CA ASP A 639 9.59 -21.18 -2.67
C ASP A 639 8.05 -21.24 -2.78
N VAL A 640 7.50 -22.45 -2.88
CA VAL A 640 6.07 -22.77 -2.95
C VAL A 640 5.74 -23.97 -2.07
N LEU A 641 4.57 -23.96 -1.44
CA LEU A 641 4.06 -25.07 -0.64
C LEU A 641 3.15 -25.93 -1.50
N ILE A 642 3.59 -27.15 -1.83
CA ILE A 642 2.88 -28.07 -2.71
C ILE A 642 2.00 -28.99 -1.89
N PHE A 643 0.72 -29.07 -2.26
CA PHE A 643 -0.27 -29.95 -1.66
C PHE A 643 -0.62 -31.10 -2.59
N SER A 644 -0.90 -32.25 -1.98
CA SER A 644 -1.35 -33.43 -2.69
C SER A 644 -2.64 -33.19 -3.49
N THR A 645 -2.68 -33.76 -4.69
CA THR A 645 -3.88 -33.85 -5.53
C THR A 645 -4.67 -35.15 -5.29
N LYS A 646 -4.26 -35.97 -4.30
CA LYS A 646 -4.95 -37.19 -3.89
C LYS A 646 -5.84 -36.94 -2.66
N GLY A 647 -6.93 -37.71 -2.57
CA GLY A 647 -7.92 -37.61 -1.49
C GLY A 647 -9.32 -37.29 -2.00
N SER A 648 -10.29 -37.25 -1.09
CA SER A 648 -11.69 -36.91 -1.38
C SER A 648 -11.96 -35.41 -1.40
N ARG A 649 -11.10 -34.61 -0.74
CA ARG A 649 -11.24 -33.17 -0.57
C ARG A 649 -9.90 -32.50 -0.85
N ARG A 650 -9.92 -31.35 -1.54
CA ARG A 650 -8.72 -30.55 -1.82
C ARG A 650 -8.12 -30.05 -0.50
N ALA A 651 -6.79 -30.14 -0.37
CA ALA A 651 -6.09 -29.73 0.86
C ALA A 651 -6.39 -28.27 1.25
N ALA A 652 -6.45 -27.36 0.26
CA ALA A 652 -6.78 -25.96 0.46
C ALA A 652 -8.20 -25.72 1.04
N ASP A 653 -9.16 -26.62 0.79
CA ASP A 653 -10.53 -26.51 1.31
C ASP A 653 -10.60 -26.72 2.83
N TRP A 654 -9.58 -27.31 3.43
CA TRP A 654 -9.48 -27.43 4.88
C TRP A 654 -9.03 -26.13 5.55
N LEU A 655 -8.42 -25.20 4.79
CA LEU A 655 -7.73 -24.05 5.33
C LEU A 655 -8.55 -22.76 5.11
N GLY A 656 -9.18 -22.26 6.18
CA GLY A 656 -9.83 -20.93 6.20
C GLY A 656 -11.36 -20.92 6.06
N GLY A 657 -12.01 -21.96 6.57
CA GLY A 657 -13.45 -22.12 6.62
C GLY A 657 -13.92 -23.19 5.64
N ALA A 658 -14.77 -24.10 6.10
CA ALA A 658 -15.38 -25.21 5.35
C ALA A 658 -15.93 -24.88 3.95
N LEU A 659 -16.31 -23.61 3.78
CA LEU A 659 -17.11 -23.10 2.69
C LEU A 659 -16.42 -21.96 1.91
N VAL A 660 -15.37 -21.36 2.50
CA VAL A 660 -14.42 -20.56 1.72
C VAL A 660 -13.47 -21.56 1.10
N ILE A 661 -13.84 -22.06 -0.06
CA ILE A 661 -13.04 -23.05 -0.80
C ILE A 661 -11.68 -22.39 -1.06
N GLY A 662 -10.65 -22.75 -0.26
CA GLY A 662 -9.29 -22.32 -0.52
C GLY A 662 -8.89 -22.86 -1.88
N ASP A 663 -8.30 -22.03 -2.72
CA ASP A 663 -7.94 -22.40 -4.08
C ASP A 663 -6.45 -22.16 -4.30
N TYR A 664 -5.99 -22.39 -5.52
CA TYR A 664 -4.59 -22.18 -5.90
C TYR A 664 -4.44 -20.96 -6.81
N ASP A 665 -5.30 -19.94 -6.67
CA ASP A 665 -5.33 -18.76 -7.54
C ASP A 665 -4.44 -17.59 -7.05
N GLY A 666 -3.82 -17.79 -5.88
CA GLY A 666 -2.98 -16.81 -5.19
C GLY A 666 -2.95 -16.97 -3.67
N ASP A 667 -3.63 -17.96 -3.12
CA ASP A 667 -3.63 -18.22 -1.69
C ASP A 667 -2.23 -18.52 -1.14
N LYS A 668 -1.95 -17.99 0.05
CA LYS A 668 -0.78 -18.35 0.85
C LYS A 668 -1.22 -19.08 2.10
N ALA A 669 -0.41 -20.01 2.58
CA ALA A 669 -0.62 -20.66 3.86
C ALA A 669 0.57 -20.43 4.78
N LEU A 670 0.27 -20.26 6.07
CA LEU A 670 1.23 -20.31 7.16
C LEU A 670 1.50 -21.78 7.48
N CYS A 671 2.74 -22.21 7.31
CA CYS A 671 3.27 -23.51 7.69
C CYS A 671 4.14 -23.35 8.94
N ILE A 672 3.82 -24.10 9.99
CA ILE A 672 4.52 -24.11 11.27
C ILE A 672 5.12 -25.50 11.47
N TYR A 673 6.43 -25.54 11.70
CA TYR A 673 7.18 -26.76 12.00
C TYR A 673 7.91 -26.63 13.36
N GLN A 674 7.48 -25.69 14.20
CA GLN A 674 7.94 -25.50 15.57
C GLN A 674 7.49 -26.68 16.46
N PRO A 675 8.42 -27.47 17.03
CA PRO A 675 8.09 -28.71 17.74
C PRO A 675 7.05 -28.52 18.85
N GLU A 676 7.16 -27.47 19.67
CA GLU A 676 6.27 -27.24 20.80
C GLU A 676 4.82 -26.97 20.38
N ILE A 677 4.62 -26.41 19.19
CA ILE A 677 3.30 -26.21 18.58
C ILE A 677 2.85 -27.52 17.92
N VAL A 678 3.70 -28.10 17.07
CA VAL A 678 3.34 -29.28 16.26
C VAL A 678 3.03 -30.47 17.15
N ASP A 679 3.85 -30.77 18.16
CA ASP A 679 3.66 -31.93 19.03
C ASP A 679 2.38 -31.83 19.87
N SER A 680 2.04 -30.61 20.30
CA SER A 680 0.87 -30.35 21.16
C SER A 680 -0.45 -30.28 20.38
N PHE A 681 -0.42 -29.89 19.11
CA PHE A 681 -1.61 -29.62 18.31
C PHE A 681 -2.35 -30.92 17.93
N ASN A 682 -3.68 -30.89 17.85
CA ASN A 682 -4.49 -32.02 17.41
C ASN A 682 -5.50 -31.56 16.35
N ASN A 683 -5.64 -32.31 15.25
CA ASN A 683 -6.68 -32.04 14.26
C ASN A 683 -8.06 -32.12 14.93
N ALA A 684 -8.90 -31.13 14.64
CA ALA A 684 -10.27 -31.10 15.12
C ALA A 684 -11.13 -32.17 14.40
N ASN A 685 -12.35 -32.41 14.91
CA ASN A 685 -13.30 -33.27 14.23
C ASN A 685 -13.60 -32.71 12.82
N PRO A 686 -13.39 -33.49 11.74
CA PRO A 686 -13.68 -33.09 10.37
C PRO A 686 -15.09 -32.51 10.15
N GLU A 687 -16.10 -33.00 10.90
CA GLU A 687 -17.50 -32.59 10.78
C GLU A 687 -17.73 -31.09 11.00
N TYR A 688 -16.85 -30.41 11.75
CA TYR A 688 -16.94 -28.96 11.94
C TYR A 688 -16.64 -28.20 10.64
N GLY A 689 -15.81 -28.79 9.79
CA GLY A 689 -15.36 -28.28 8.51
C GLY A 689 -16.20 -28.75 7.32
N ASP A 690 -17.29 -29.50 7.53
CA ASP A 690 -18.13 -29.99 6.45
C ASP A 690 -19.16 -28.93 6.03
N PRO A 691 -19.40 -28.74 4.71
CA PRO A 691 -20.44 -27.83 4.23
C PRO A 691 -21.81 -28.16 4.81
N ARG A 692 -22.52 -27.11 5.24
CA ARG A 692 -23.83 -27.21 5.89
C ARG A 692 -24.91 -26.62 4.99
N ASP A 693 -25.54 -27.49 4.19
CA ASP A 693 -26.58 -27.09 3.24
C ASP A 693 -27.78 -26.41 3.93
N ASP A 694 -28.09 -26.81 5.17
CA ASP A 694 -29.11 -26.20 6.01
C ASP A 694 -28.84 -24.71 6.26
N ILE A 695 -27.58 -24.31 6.44
CA ILE A 695 -27.24 -22.90 6.64
C ILE A 695 -27.53 -22.10 5.37
N LYS A 696 -27.18 -22.64 4.21
CA LYS A 696 -27.43 -21.98 2.92
C LYS A 696 -28.93 -21.81 2.66
N THR A 697 -29.75 -22.83 2.88
CA THR A 697 -31.20 -22.78 2.68
C THR A 697 -31.91 -21.90 3.71
N ASP A 698 -31.50 -22.00 4.97
CA ASP A 698 -32.24 -21.40 6.08
C ASP A 698 -31.84 -19.94 6.28
N CYS A 699 -30.57 -19.59 6.06
CA CYS A 699 -30.03 -18.26 6.36
C CYS A 699 -29.92 -17.34 5.15
N PHE A 700 -29.85 -17.87 3.92
CA PHE A 700 -29.63 -17.07 2.70
C PHE A 700 -30.80 -17.18 1.72
N SER A 701 -30.97 -16.15 0.88
CA SER A 701 -31.96 -16.17 -0.20
C SER A 701 -31.52 -17.08 -1.34
N GLU A 702 -32.39 -18.00 -1.77
CA GLU A 702 -32.07 -19.01 -2.81
C GLU A 702 -31.88 -18.41 -4.22
N HIS A 703 -32.59 -17.32 -4.55
CA HIS A 703 -32.57 -16.76 -5.90
C HIS A 703 -31.42 -15.77 -6.10
N THR A 704 -30.45 -16.16 -6.94
CA THR A 704 -29.41 -15.26 -7.43
C THR A 704 -29.72 -14.89 -8.88
N GLU A 705 -29.94 -13.59 -9.16
CA GLU A 705 -30.23 -13.12 -10.54
C GLU A 705 -29.06 -13.47 -11.47
N THR A 706 -29.35 -14.17 -12.57
CA THR A 706 -28.37 -14.49 -13.61
C THR A 706 -28.19 -13.32 -14.58
N VAL A 707 -27.08 -13.31 -15.32
CA VAL A 707 -26.88 -12.30 -16.38
C VAL A 707 -27.97 -12.44 -17.47
N ALA A 708 -28.45 -13.66 -17.76
CA ALA A 708 -29.56 -13.88 -18.69
C ALA A 708 -30.87 -13.21 -18.21
N GLU A 709 -31.22 -13.35 -16.94
CA GLU A 709 -32.39 -12.71 -16.33
C GLU A 709 -32.24 -11.19 -16.30
N LEU A 710 -31.07 -10.70 -15.92
CA LEU A 710 -30.74 -9.28 -15.93
C LEU A 710 -30.95 -8.67 -17.33
N LEU A 711 -30.44 -9.33 -18.37
CA LEU A 711 -30.61 -8.90 -19.76
C LEU A 711 -32.08 -8.92 -20.19
N ALA A 712 -32.87 -9.89 -19.74
CA ALA A 712 -34.30 -9.97 -20.06
C ALA A 712 -35.13 -8.88 -19.36
N ARG A 713 -34.71 -8.44 -18.16
CA ARG A 713 -35.34 -7.36 -17.40
C ARG A 713 -34.95 -5.96 -17.91
N MET A 714 -33.76 -5.83 -18.48
CA MET A 714 -33.26 -4.54 -18.95
C MET A 714 -34.13 -3.96 -20.08
N PRO A 715 -34.33 -2.63 -20.10
CA PRO A 715 -34.94 -1.97 -21.25
C PRO A 715 -34.16 -2.25 -22.53
N ASP A 716 -34.90 -2.24 -23.65
CA ASP A 716 -34.30 -2.28 -24.98
C ASP A 716 -33.29 -1.12 -25.11
N PRO A 717 -32.07 -1.36 -25.64
CA PRO A 717 -31.06 -0.32 -25.82
C PRO A 717 -31.55 0.92 -26.59
N SER A 718 -32.53 0.74 -27.49
CA SER A 718 -33.12 1.83 -28.28
C SER A 718 -34.19 2.65 -27.54
N LYS A 719 -34.67 2.17 -26.38
CA LYS A 719 -35.78 2.77 -25.63
C LYS A 719 -35.32 3.59 -24.43
N ASP A 720 -34.42 3.06 -23.62
CA ASP A 720 -33.92 3.73 -22.42
C ASP A 720 -32.51 3.27 -22.03
N SER A 721 -31.50 3.91 -22.62
CA SER A 721 -30.09 3.62 -22.36
C SER A 721 -29.67 3.91 -20.91
N MET A 722 -30.26 4.92 -20.27
CA MET A 722 -29.90 5.31 -18.89
C MET A 722 -30.39 4.30 -17.86
N ALA A 723 -31.65 3.86 -17.97
CA ALA A 723 -32.18 2.82 -17.08
C ALA A 723 -31.42 1.49 -17.25
N ARG A 724 -30.97 1.18 -18.46
CA ARG A 724 -30.11 0.02 -18.75
C ARG A 724 -28.75 0.13 -18.05
N ILE A 725 -28.07 1.27 -18.14
CA ILE A 725 -26.81 1.53 -17.42
C ILE A 725 -27.00 1.42 -15.91
N HIS A 726 -28.07 2.02 -15.36
CA HIS A 726 -28.36 1.95 -13.93
C HIS A 726 -28.60 0.51 -13.43
N ALA A 727 -29.25 -0.33 -14.24
CA ALA A 727 -29.44 -1.74 -13.92
C ALA A 727 -28.12 -2.53 -13.90
N LEU A 728 -27.15 -2.20 -14.78
CA LEU A 728 -25.80 -2.76 -14.70
C LEU A 728 -25.07 -2.26 -13.44
N GLN A 729 -25.13 -0.95 -13.18
CA GLN A 729 -24.43 -0.34 -12.05
C GLN A 729 -24.92 -0.82 -10.69
N GLU A 730 -26.19 -1.22 -10.57
CA GLU A 730 -26.73 -1.84 -9.35
C GLU A 730 -25.88 -3.04 -8.88
N TYR A 731 -25.34 -3.82 -9.82
CA TYR A 731 -24.42 -4.91 -9.52
C TYR A 731 -22.96 -4.46 -9.44
N LEU A 732 -22.51 -3.64 -10.40
CA LEU A 732 -21.11 -3.21 -10.50
C LEU A 732 -20.61 -2.44 -9.27
N ILE A 733 -21.46 -1.62 -8.66
CA ILE A 733 -21.12 -0.88 -7.43
C ILE A 733 -21.93 -1.36 -6.21
N GLY A 734 -22.46 -2.59 -6.27
CA GLY A 734 -23.29 -3.17 -5.21
C GLY A 734 -22.55 -3.42 -3.88
N GLY A 735 -21.22 -3.51 -3.90
CA GLY A 735 -20.39 -3.73 -2.71
C GLY A 735 -20.54 -2.67 -1.61
N ILE A 736 -21.00 -1.46 -1.98
CA ILE A 736 -21.35 -0.35 -1.07
C ILE A 736 -22.31 -0.82 0.03
N LYS A 737 -23.20 -1.79 -0.28
CA LYS A 737 -24.18 -2.33 0.67
C LYS A 737 -23.64 -3.50 1.52
N THR A 738 -22.58 -4.18 1.08
CA THR A 738 -22.13 -5.47 1.65
C THR A 738 -20.97 -5.32 2.64
N ALA A 739 -20.07 -4.35 2.45
CA ALA A 739 -18.83 -4.21 3.24
C ALA A 739 -19.04 -4.05 4.76
N SER A 740 -20.20 -3.56 5.21
CA SER A 740 -20.53 -3.44 6.63
C SER A 740 -20.85 -4.80 7.29
N LEU A 741 -21.32 -5.78 6.52
CA LEU A 741 -21.82 -7.06 7.04
C LEU A 741 -20.69 -8.00 7.46
N VAL A 742 -19.62 -8.09 6.68
CA VAL A 742 -18.45 -8.96 6.97
C VAL A 742 -17.82 -8.61 8.31
N GLY A 743 -17.59 -7.32 8.55
CA GLY A 743 -17.01 -6.84 9.82
C GLY A 743 -17.92 -7.10 11.03
N GLN A 744 -19.24 -6.91 10.87
CA GLN A 744 -20.21 -7.23 11.92
C GLN A 744 -20.27 -8.74 12.21
N ALA A 745 -20.26 -9.59 11.17
CA ALA A 745 -20.24 -11.04 11.32
C ALA A 745 -18.98 -11.50 12.07
N SER A 746 -17.81 -10.95 11.72
CA SER A 746 -16.55 -11.24 12.40
C SER A 746 -16.62 -10.90 13.89
N ASN A 747 -17.11 -9.70 14.24
CA ASN A 747 -17.24 -9.28 15.63
C ASN A 747 -18.21 -10.17 16.43
N MET A 748 -19.36 -10.53 15.84
CA MET A 748 -20.31 -11.45 16.49
C MET A 748 -19.70 -12.86 16.67
N HIS A 749 -18.91 -13.34 15.71
CA HIS A 749 -18.20 -14.61 15.82
C HIS A 749 -17.18 -14.60 16.97
N ASP A 750 -16.42 -13.51 17.08
CA ASP A 750 -15.43 -13.39 18.16
C ASP A 750 -16.10 -13.29 19.53
N TYR A 751 -17.28 -12.67 19.62
CA TYR A 751 -18.12 -12.72 20.82
C TYR A 751 -18.55 -14.16 21.17
N LEU A 752 -18.99 -14.95 20.18
CA LEU A 752 -19.37 -16.34 20.39
C LEU A 752 -18.19 -17.20 20.86
N ILE A 753 -17.01 -17.06 20.25
CA ILE A 753 -15.79 -17.72 20.74
C ILE A 753 -15.54 -17.32 22.20
N TYR A 754 -15.62 -16.02 22.50
CA TYR A 754 -15.35 -15.47 23.82
C TYR A 754 -16.38 -15.87 24.88
N MET A 755 -17.56 -16.38 24.51
CA MET A 755 -18.58 -16.80 25.47
C MET A 755 -18.77 -18.32 25.51
N TYR A 756 -18.64 -19.00 24.39
CA TYR A 756 -19.00 -20.41 24.23
C TYR A 756 -17.83 -21.31 23.77
N GLY A 757 -16.75 -20.73 23.26
CA GLY A 757 -15.61 -21.45 22.69
C GLY A 757 -15.78 -21.77 21.20
N LEU A 758 -14.68 -22.17 20.56
CA LEU A 758 -14.58 -22.33 19.11
C LEU A 758 -15.39 -23.54 18.58
N LYS A 759 -15.53 -24.59 19.40
CA LYS A 759 -16.20 -25.85 19.04
C LYS A 759 -17.72 -25.85 19.30
N HIS A 760 -18.28 -24.74 19.78
CA HIS A 760 -19.69 -24.66 20.12
C HIS A 760 -20.57 -24.59 18.85
N PRO A 761 -21.74 -25.27 18.78
CA PRO A 761 -22.57 -25.32 17.59
C PRO A 761 -22.98 -23.95 17.03
N GLU A 762 -23.30 -22.98 17.90
CA GLU A 762 -23.62 -21.61 17.45
C GLU A 762 -22.41 -20.87 16.89
N THR A 763 -21.21 -21.07 17.45
CA THR A 763 -19.97 -20.47 16.94
C THR A 763 -19.68 -21.00 15.55
N ILE A 764 -19.77 -22.33 15.37
CA ILE A 764 -19.62 -22.99 14.07
C ILE A 764 -20.66 -22.49 13.07
N ARG A 765 -21.95 -22.44 13.46
CA ARG A 765 -23.02 -21.90 12.60
C ARG A 765 -22.68 -20.49 12.10
N LEU A 766 -22.24 -19.61 13.00
CA LEU A 766 -21.92 -18.24 12.61
C LEU A 766 -20.63 -18.14 11.78
N ALA A 767 -19.65 -19.03 11.99
CA ALA A 767 -18.47 -19.14 11.14
C ALA A 767 -18.86 -19.48 9.68
N HIS A 768 -19.75 -20.46 9.48
CA HIS A 768 -20.28 -20.81 8.16
C HIS A 768 -21.06 -19.65 7.52
N ILE A 769 -21.87 -18.91 8.31
CA ILE A 769 -22.53 -17.68 7.84
C ILE A 769 -21.51 -16.61 7.43
N PHE A 770 -20.47 -16.40 8.23
CA PHE A 770 -19.39 -15.46 7.92
C PHE A 770 -18.72 -15.80 6.58
N CYS A 771 -18.38 -17.07 6.35
CA CYS A 771 -17.82 -17.55 5.08
C CYS A 771 -18.74 -17.23 3.89
N HIS A 772 -20.04 -17.51 4.00
CA HIS A 772 -21.01 -17.16 2.96
C HIS A 772 -21.16 -15.65 2.71
N ILE A 773 -21.07 -14.81 3.75
CA ILE A 773 -21.11 -13.35 3.60
C ILE A 773 -19.83 -12.85 2.91
N LEU A 774 -18.67 -13.40 3.27
CA LEU A 774 -17.38 -13.07 2.64
C LEU A 774 -17.41 -13.36 1.13
N ASP A 775 -17.94 -14.51 0.74
CA ASP A 775 -18.11 -14.90 -0.66
C ASP A 775 -19.38 -14.32 -1.33
N GLY A 776 -20.22 -13.60 -0.58
CA GLY A 776 -21.48 -13.04 -1.06
C GLY A 776 -21.32 -12.13 -2.28
N LEU A 777 -20.21 -11.40 -2.39
CA LEU A 777 -19.88 -10.55 -3.55
C LEU A 777 -19.67 -11.36 -4.84
N LYS A 778 -19.15 -12.58 -4.74
CA LYS A 778 -18.88 -13.48 -5.88
C LYS A 778 -20.05 -14.41 -6.17
N THR A 779 -20.73 -14.87 -5.12
CA THR A 779 -21.82 -15.84 -5.21
C THR A 779 -23.17 -15.19 -5.48
N GLY A 780 -23.38 -13.95 -5.00
CA GLY A 780 -24.65 -13.24 -5.05
C GLY A 780 -25.62 -13.63 -3.92
N LEU A 781 -25.20 -14.51 -3.01
CA LEU A 781 -25.99 -14.90 -1.84
C LEU A 781 -26.20 -13.70 -0.92
N LYS A 782 -27.46 -13.48 -0.52
CA LYS A 782 -27.84 -12.43 0.44
C LYS A 782 -28.38 -13.07 1.69
N ILE A 783 -27.88 -12.63 2.84
CA ILE A 783 -28.40 -13.06 4.14
C ILE A 783 -29.84 -12.55 4.33
N LYS A 784 -30.71 -13.41 4.85
CA LYS A 784 -32.09 -13.07 5.15
C LYS A 784 -32.15 -11.98 6.25
N PRO A 785 -32.84 -10.84 6.04
CA PRO A 785 -32.85 -9.73 6.98
C PRO A 785 -33.32 -10.11 8.40
N GLU A 786 -34.29 -11.03 8.50
CA GLU A 786 -34.83 -11.52 9.76
C GLU A 786 -33.81 -12.35 10.56
N VAL A 787 -33.03 -13.19 9.87
CA VAL A 787 -31.95 -13.98 10.48
C VAL A 787 -30.86 -13.05 10.99
N TRP A 788 -30.43 -12.10 10.14
CA TRP A 788 -29.42 -11.13 10.52
C TRP A 788 -29.83 -10.28 11.72
N LYS A 789 -31.05 -9.74 11.71
CA LYS A 789 -31.59 -8.94 12.83
C LYS A 789 -31.63 -9.73 14.13
N LEU A 790 -31.99 -11.02 14.08
CA LEU A 790 -31.98 -11.90 15.23
C LEU A 790 -30.56 -12.11 15.77
N ASP A 791 -29.62 -12.49 14.91
CA ASP A 791 -28.23 -12.73 15.29
C ASP A 791 -27.57 -11.46 15.85
N THR A 792 -27.75 -10.30 15.20
CA THR A 792 -27.27 -9.01 15.74
C THR A 792 -27.85 -8.73 17.13
N SER A 793 -29.15 -8.94 17.34
CA SER A 793 -29.77 -8.69 18.66
C SER A 793 -29.22 -9.60 19.77
N ARG A 794 -28.71 -10.78 19.42
CA ARG A 794 -28.18 -11.79 20.35
C ARG A 794 -26.70 -11.63 20.60
N TYR A 795 -25.92 -11.34 19.57
CA TYR A 795 -24.46 -11.50 19.59
C TYR A 795 -23.69 -10.18 19.40
N ASP A 796 -24.31 -9.11 18.91
CA ASP A 796 -23.67 -7.79 18.86
C ASP A 796 -23.80 -7.10 20.23
N LYS A 797 -22.89 -7.45 21.16
CA LYS A 797 -22.98 -7.07 22.59
C LYS A 797 -21.87 -6.14 23.09
N GLY A 798 -20.93 -5.77 22.23
CA GLY A 798 -19.79 -4.92 22.58
C GLY A 798 -18.46 -5.55 22.19
N ASN A 799 -17.36 -4.95 22.65
CA ASN A 799 -16.00 -5.35 22.31
C ASN A 799 -15.34 -6.18 23.44
N MET A 800 -14.45 -7.09 23.07
CA MET A 800 -13.63 -7.84 24.04
C MET A 800 -12.43 -7.00 24.48
N SER A 801 -12.00 -7.16 25.73
CA SER A 801 -10.91 -6.36 26.33
C SER A 801 -9.58 -6.48 25.57
N TRP A 802 -9.29 -7.63 24.96
CA TRP A 802 -8.09 -7.84 24.15
C TRP A 802 -8.14 -7.14 22.79
N LYS A 803 -9.33 -6.71 22.33
CA LYS A 803 -9.53 -5.93 21.09
C LYS A 803 -9.57 -4.41 21.27
N GLU A 804 -9.67 -3.90 22.50
CA GLU A 804 -9.65 -2.44 22.77
C GLU A 804 -8.38 -1.72 22.26
N SER A 805 -7.31 -2.47 22.07
CA SER A 805 -6.03 -1.98 21.62
C SER A 805 -5.98 -1.72 20.10
N GLU A 806 -6.71 -2.50 19.30
CA GLU A 806 -6.89 -2.31 17.85
C GLU A 806 -7.65 -1.01 17.52
N THR A 807 -8.61 -0.63 18.36
CA THR A 807 -9.43 0.58 18.17
C THR A 807 -8.71 1.88 18.57
N LYS A 808 -7.79 1.83 19.56
CA LYS A 808 -6.97 3.00 19.95
C LYS A 808 -5.93 3.39 18.90
N ASN A 809 -5.42 2.44 18.10
CA ASN A 809 -4.46 2.72 17.03
C ASN A 809 -5.09 3.42 15.80
N LYS A 810 -6.42 3.45 15.65
CA LYS A 810 -7.12 4.10 14.52
C LYS A 810 -7.40 5.61 14.71
N GLY A 811 -6.71 6.26 15.65
CA GLY A 811 -6.78 7.70 15.89
C GLY A 811 -8.01 8.14 16.69
N LYS A 812 -7.84 9.17 17.53
CA LYS A 812 -8.84 9.75 18.45
C LYS A 812 -10.07 10.43 17.78
N LYS A 813 -10.57 9.94 16.65
CA LYS A 813 -11.77 10.46 15.98
C LYS A 813 -12.83 9.38 15.72
N ALA A 814 -13.03 8.46 16.66
CA ALA A 814 -14.30 7.76 16.77
C ALA A 814 -15.34 8.72 17.35
N THR A 815 -16.04 9.46 16.50
CA THR A 815 -17.15 10.33 16.88
C THR A 815 -18.36 9.50 17.33
N ALA A 816 -18.68 9.58 18.63
CA ALA A 816 -20.01 9.63 19.28
C ALA A 816 -21.22 8.80 18.76
N THR A 817 -21.08 7.86 17.83
CA THR A 817 -22.22 7.16 17.20
C THR A 817 -22.26 5.65 17.36
N ALA A 818 -21.38 5.04 18.16
CA ALA A 818 -21.52 3.64 18.55
C ALA A 818 -21.83 3.54 20.04
N ARG A 819 -23.11 3.34 20.39
CA ARG A 819 -23.52 3.12 21.79
C ARG A 819 -22.94 1.82 22.39
N MET A 820 -22.50 0.87 21.57
CA MET A 820 -21.98 -0.44 22.01
C MET A 820 -20.45 -0.61 21.86
N ASP A 821 -19.74 0.21 21.06
CA ASP A 821 -18.27 0.10 20.92
C ASP A 821 -17.51 0.41 22.23
N ASN A 822 -18.15 1.12 23.16
CA ASN A 822 -17.61 1.46 24.48
C ASN A 822 -17.97 0.44 25.57
N ILE A 823 -18.74 -0.61 25.24
CA ILE A 823 -19.10 -1.66 26.19
C ILE A 823 -18.06 -2.76 26.08
N ILE A 824 -17.30 -2.97 27.14
CA ILE A 824 -16.38 -4.10 27.26
C ILE A 824 -17.18 -5.30 27.77
N VAL A 825 -17.15 -6.40 27.02
CA VAL A 825 -17.80 -7.65 27.42
C VAL A 825 -16.94 -8.35 28.47
N GLU A 826 -17.54 -8.70 29.61
CA GLU A 826 -16.89 -9.51 30.65
C GLU A 826 -17.20 -11.00 30.47
N ARG A 827 -16.17 -11.84 30.43
CA ARG A 827 -16.36 -13.30 30.41
C ARG A 827 -16.77 -13.80 31.79
N PRO A 828 -17.83 -14.63 31.89
CA PRO A 828 -18.25 -15.21 33.16
C PRO A 828 -17.14 -16.02 33.85
N ALA A 829 -16.96 -15.81 35.16
CA ALA A 829 -15.88 -16.43 35.94
C ALA A 829 -15.95 -17.97 36.06
N HIS A 830 -17.09 -18.58 35.75
CA HIS A 830 -17.26 -20.04 35.78
C HIS A 830 -16.72 -20.73 34.52
N LEU A 831 -16.46 -19.98 33.44
CA LEU A 831 -15.88 -20.51 32.21
C LEU A 831 -14.36 -20.67 32.36
N HIS A 832 -13.78 -21.61 31.63
CA HIS A 832 -12.32 -21.73 31.57
C HIS A 832 -11.68 -20.43 31.04
N PRO A 833 -10.49 -20.06 31.54
CA PRO A 833 -9.79 -18.85 31.11
C PRO A 833 -9.58 -18.82 29.60
N PHE A 834 -9.88 -17.69 28.97
CA PHE A 834 -9.65 -17.51 27.55
C PHE A 834 -8.18 -17.20 27.26
N ILE A 835 -7.62 -17.80 26.20
CA ILE A 835 -6.18 -17.70 25.90
C ILE A 835 -5.73 -16.24 25.69
N MET A 836 -6.53 -15.42 25.00
CA MET A 836 -6.17 -14.02 24.72
C MET A 836 -6.15 -13.17 25.99
N ASP A 837 -7.05 -13.42 26.96
CA ASP A 837 -7.04 -12.70 28.24
C ASP A 837 -5.78 -13.05 29.05
N GLN A 838 -5.38 -14.32 29.00
CA GLN A 838 -4.16 -14.79 29.66
C GLN A 838 -2.90 -14.20 29.00
N LEU A 839 -2.86 -14.12 27.67
CA LEU A 839 -1.79 -13.49 26.92
C LEU A 839 -1.74 -11.98 27.16
N GLN A 840 -2.88 -11.29 27.20
CA GLN A 840 -2.95 -9.86 27.49
C GLN A 840 -2.34 -9.55 28.86
N LYS A 841 -2.69 -10.35 29.87
CA LYS A 841 -2.11 -10.21 31.20
C LYS A 841 -0.60 -10.45 31.20
N HIS A 842 -0.12 -11.50 30.55
CA HIS A 842 1.31 -11.83 30.46
C HIS A 842 2.10 -10.76 29.71
N ALA A 843 1.65 -10.40 28.51
CA ALA A 843 2.24 -9.39 27.64
C ALA A 843 2.35 -8.04 28.35
N LYS A 844 1.31 -7.62 29.08
CA LYS A 844 1.34 -6.38 29.85
C LYS A 844 2.43 -6.40 30.93
N VAL A 845 2.49 -7.46 31.73
CA VAL A 845 3.49 -7.62 32.80
C VAL A 845 4.91 -7.62 32.22
N LYS A 846 5.15 -8.39 31.16
CA LYS A 846 6.45 -8.45 30.48
C LYS A 846 6.83 -7.10 29.87
N GLY A 847 5.90 -6.47 29.15
CA GLY A 847 6.10 -5.16 28.53
C GLY A 847 6.39 -4.05 29.53
N ASP A 848 5.68 -4.00 30.66
CA ASP A 848 5.93 -3.03 31.73
C ASP A 848 7.33 -3.23 32.35
N LYS A 849 7.75 -4.49 32.55
CA LYS A 849 9.11 -4.80 33.01
C LYS A 849 10.17 -4.31 32.01
N GLU A 850 10.00 -4.58 30.72
CA GLU A 850 10.97 -4.12 29.72
C GLU A 850 10.99 -2.60 29.57
N ARG A 851 9.86 -1.90 29.67
CA ARG A 851 9.84 -0.43 29.67
C ARG A 851 10.66 0.16 30.81
N ILE A 852 10.56 -0.41 32.01
CA ILE A 852 11.36 0.02 33.17
C ILE A 852 12.86 -0.20 32.90
N ASN A 853 13.24 -1.35 32.32
CA ASN A 853 14.62 -1.65 31.93
C ASN A 853 15.14 -0.64 30.90
N VAL A 854 14.32 -0.32 29.90
CA VAL A 854 14.63 0.68 28.86
C VAL A 854 14.83 2.07 29.48
N ASP A 855 13.92 2.51 30.34
CA ASP A 855 14.08 3.80 31.02
C ASP A 855 15.38 3.87 31.82
N THR A 856 15.72 2.79 32.53
CA THR A 856 16.97 2.70 33.31
C THR A 856 18.21 2.81 32.42
N LYS A 857 18.24 2.07 31.31
CA LYS A 857 19.41 2.01 30.40
C LYS A 857 19.61 3.29 29.59
N TYR A 858 18.52 3.92 29.14
CA TYR A 858 18.62 5.12 28.29
C TYR A 858 18.76 6.42 29.08
N ASN A 859 18.31 6.49 30.34
CA ASN A 859 18.38 7.71 31.13
C ASN A 859 19.72 7.90 31.89
N SER A 860 20.60 6.91 31.89
CA SER A 860 21.80 6.86 32.75
C SER A 860 23.02 7.63 32.24
N HIS A 861 22.92 8.38 31.15
CA HIS A 861 24.10 8.93 30.47
C HIS A 861 24.14 10.45 30.53
N ALA A 862 25.32 10.99 30.86
CA ALA A 862 25.58 12.42 30.86
C ALA A 862 25.60 12.98 29.43
N VAL A 863 25.11 14.21 29.26
CA VAL A 863 25.19 14.94 27.99
C VAL A 863 26.42 15.85 28.03
N SER A 864 27.36 15.63 27.12
CA SER A 864 28.53 16.47 26.92
C SER A 864 28.54 17.05 25.50
N LEU A 865 29.23 18.17 25.32
CA LEU A 865 29.47 18.74 23.98
C LEU A 865 30.37 17.79 23.19
N ASP A 866 29.96 17.39 21.99
CA ASP A 866 30.81 16.64 21.08
C ASP A 866 31.84 17.58 20.46
N GLU A 867 33.10 17.46 20.91
CA GLU A 867 34.20 18.29 20.45
C GLU A 867 34.46 18.16 18.94
N GLN A 868 34.14 17.01 18.32
CA GLN A 868 34.31 16.84 16.88
C GLN A 868 33.27 17.66 16.09
N LEU A 869 32.04 17.77 16.61
CA LEU A 869 31.01 18.61 15.99
C LEU A 869 31.26 20.10 16.21
N ALA A 870 31.89 20.46 17.34
CA ALA A 870 32.26 21.84 17.65
C ALA A 870 33.56 22.30 16.95
N ALA A 871 34.42 21.37 16.53
CA ALA A 871 35.75 21.67 15.99
C ALA A 871 35.73 22.64 14.79
N PRO A 872 34.88 22.48 13.75
CA PRO A 872 34.89 23.39 12.61
C PRO A 872 34.69 24.85 13.00
N TRP A 873 33.76 25.12 13.93
CA TRP A 873 33.54 26.47 14.44
C TRP A 873 34.72 26.98 15.28
N LYS A 874 35.19 26.17 16.24
CA LYS A 874 36.29 26.55 17.14
C LYS A 874 37.59 26.83 16.38
N GLU A 875 37.92 26.02 15.39
CA GLU A 875 39.08 26.20 14.51
C GLU A 875 38.98 27.52 13.73
N GLN A 876 37.81 27.79 13.14
CA GLN A 876 37.58 29.01 12.38
C GLN A 876 37.60 30.27 13.25
N GLN A 877 37.08 30.18 14.47
CA GLN A 877 37.12 31.24 15.45
C GLN A 877 38.58 31.58 15.84
N ASN A 878 39.42 30.57 16.07
CA ASN A 878 40.84 30.78 16.35
C ASN A 878 41.57 31.47 15.19
N ILE A 879 41.26 31.09 13.93
CA ILE A 879 41.84 31.74 12.74
C ILE A 879 41.36 33.20 12.64
N ALA A 880 40.08 33.46 12.88
CA ALA A 880 39.53 34.81 12.86
C ALA A 880 40.19 35.70 13.94
N GLU A 881 40.41 35.18 15.14
CA GLU A 881 41.11 35.89 16.21
C GLU A 881 42.57 36.21 15.85
N GLN A 882 43.29 35.28 15.24
CA GLN A 882 44.66 35.51 14.76
C GLN A 882 44.71 36.60 13.67
N LEU A 883 43.79 36.56 12.71
CA LEU A 883 43.69 37.57 11.65
C LEU A 883 43.29 38.94 12.19
N LYS A 884 42.39 38.98 13.17
CA LYS A 884 42.00 40.20 13.87
C LYS A 884 43.19 40.84 14.58
N ASN A 885 44.01 40.03 15.25
CA ASN A 885 45.26 40.48 15.86
C ASN A 885 46.29 40.98 14.83
N ALA A 886 46.22 40.49 13.59
CA ALA A 886 47.01 40.95 12.46
C ALA A 886 46.40 42.16 11.71
N GLY A 887 45.29 42.72 12.19
CA GLY A 887 44.62 43.89 11.60
C GLY A 887 43.57 43.58 10.52
N CYS A 888 43.20 42.30 10.32
CA CYS A 888 42.21 41.86 9.35
C CYS A 888 40.93 41.33 10.03
N ASP A 889 39.82 42.05 9.91
CA ASP A 889 38.58 41.75 10.65
C ASP A 889 37.44 41.16 9.79
N TYR A 890 37.68 40.91 8.50
CA TYR A 890 36.63 40.43 7.59
C TYR A 890 36.04 39.08 8.02
N MET A 891 36.88 38.18 8.54
CA MET A 891 36.49 36.83 8.94
C MET A 891 35.66 36.83 10.23
N THR A 892 35.97 37.74 11.18
CA THR A 892 35.15 37.99 12.37
C THR A 892 33.74 38.41 11.97
N LYS A 893 33.62 39.35 11.03
CA LYS A 893 32.31 39.86 10.56
C LYS A 893 31.48 38.79 9.86
N ASP A 894 32.12 37.87 9.14
CA ASP A 894 31.42 36.74 8.53
C ASP A 894 30.91 35.74 9.57
N LEU A 895 31.70 35.47 10.62
CA LEU A 895 31.25 34.65 11.75
C LEU A 895 30.08 35.30 12.50
N GLU A 896 30.12 36.62 12.74
CA GLU A 896 29.02 37.37 13.38
C GLU A 896 27.70 37.22 12.61
N LYS A 897 27.72 37.35 11.27
CA LYS A 897 26.53 37.12 10.43
C LYS A 897 25.97 35.70 10.57
N ILE A 898 26.85 34.69 10.61
CA ILE A 898 26.45 33.30 10.83
C ILE A 898 25.82 33.15 12.22
N MET A 899 26.40 33.75 13.26
CA MET A 899 25.89 33.68 14.62
C MET A 899 24.47 34.26 14.72
N GLU A 900 24.27 35.46 14.21
CA GLU A 900 22.97 36.15 14.21
C GLU A 900 21.89 35.35 13.49
N HIS A 901 22.24 34.73 12.35
CA HIS A 901 21.33 33.87 11.62
C HIS A 901 20.94 32.63 12.43
N VAL A 902 21.92 31.93 13.02
CA VAL A 902 21.68 30.74 13.85
C VAL A 902 20.81 31.06 15.06
N HIS A 903 21.06 32.19 15.75
CA HIS A 903 20.26 32.65 16.88
C HIS A 903 18.79 32.87 16.48
N ARG A 904 18.57 33.58 15.37
CA ARG A 904 17.22 33.82 14.81
C ARG A 904 16.52 32.51 14.48
N MET A 905 17.22 31.57 13.85
CA MET A 905 16.64 30.29 13.45
C MET A 905 16.35 29.37 14.64
N TRP A 906 17.17 29.38 15.70
CA TRP A 906 16.91 28.64 16.93
C TRP A 906 15.61 29.11 17.59
N GLU A 907 15.40 30.43 17.71
CA GLU A 907 14.16 31.00 18.24
C GLU A 907 12.94 30.68 17.36
N ASN A 908 13.07 30.78 16.03
CA ASN A 908 11.98 30.44 15.10
C ASN A 908 11.60 28.97 15.18
N HIS A 909 12.58 28.07 15.20
CA HIS A 909 12.35 26.62 15.35
C HIS A 909 11.66 26.33 16.69
N ARG A 910 12.14 26.92 17.78
CA ARG A 910 11.53 26.76 19.11
C ARG A 910 10.06 27.21 19.11
N LYS A 911 9.72 28.33 18.48
CA LYS A 911 8.33 28.83 18.39
C LYS A 911 7.40 27.90 17.62
N GLU A 912 7.88 27.30 16.54
CA GLU A 912 7.07 26.43 15.66
C GLU A 912 6.95 24.98 16.17
N VAL A 913 8.00 24.47 16.85
CA VAL A 913 8.12 23.05 17.22
C VAL A 913 7.86 22.79 18.71
N THR A 914 8.01 23.78 19.59
CA THR A 914 7.76 23.60 21.03
C THR A 914 6.25 23.68 21.33
N PRO A 915 5.71 22.79 22.20
CA PRO A 915 4.30 22.85 22.59
C PRO A 915 3.94 24.21 23.20
N ASN A 916 2.94 24.90 22.65
CA ASN A 916 2.35 26.06 23.28
C ASN A 916 1.30 25.58 24.31
N PRO A 917 1.45 25.86 25.61
CA PRO A 917 0.50 25.44 26.65
C PRO A 917 -0.95 25.93 26.42
N GLN A 918 -1.12 26.97 25.59
CA GLN A 918 -2.43 27.57 25.28
C GLN A 918 -3.11 26.96 24.04
N LYS A 919 -2.40 26.15 23.22
CA LYS A 919 -2.99 25.43 22.08
C LYS A 919 -3.28 23.99 22.47
N ALA A 920 -4.50 23.52 22.17
CA ALA A 920 -4.96 22.17 22.56
C ALA A 920 -4.17 21.01 21.91
N ASN A 921 -3.43 21.27 20.82
CA ASN A 921 -2.65 20.24 20.10
C ASN A 921 -1.16 20.60 20.12
N THR A 922 -0.32 19.65 20.52
CA THR A 922 1.15 19.78 20.47
C THR A 922 1.66 19.56 19.04
N PHE A 923 2.90 20.00 18.72
CA PHE A 923 3.52 19.76 17.40
C PHE A 923 3.48 18.27 17.01
N THR A 924 3.67 17.37 17.98
CA THR A 924 3.60 15.93 17.78
C THR A 924 2.21 15.39 17.46
N ASP A 925 1.14 16.12 17.77
CA ASP A 925 -0.26 15.75 17.48
C ASP A 925 -0.72 16.19 16.09
N LEU A 926 0.08 16.99 15.37
CA LEU A 926 -0.23 17.40 14.00
C LEU A 926 -0.09 16.22 13.02
N ALA A 927 -0.88 16.26 11.95
CA ALA A 927 -0.73 15.34 10.82
C ALA A 927 0.73 15.36 10.30
N ILE A 928 1.23 14.20 9.86
CA ILE A 928 2.66 14.09 9.47
C ILE A 928 3.04 15.06 8.35
N GLU A 929 2.15 15.29 7.40
CA GLU A 929 2.32 16.24 6.30
C GLU A 929 2.60 17.65 6.83
N ASN A 930 1.73 18.15 7.71
CA ASN A 930 1.89 19.46 8.34
C ASN A 930 3.18 19.55 9.15
N ARG A 931 3.56 18.48 9.87
CA ARG A 931 4.82 18.46 10.64
C ARG A 931 6.02 18.60 9.71
N GLN A 932 6.03 17.86 8.61
CA GLN A 932 7.15 17.82 7.67
C GLN A 932 7.23 19.11 6.85
N ASP A 933 6.10 19.72 6.50
CA ASP A 933 6.06 21.03 5.85
C ASP A 933 6.69 22.13 6.73
N ILE A 934 6.39 22.12 8.04
CA ILE A 934 7.00 23.04 9.00
C ILE A 934 8.51 22.82 9.08
N LEU A 935 8.96 21.57 9.21
CA LEU A 935 10.39 21.25 9.32
C LEU A 935 11.16 21.62 8.05
N ARG A 936 10.62 21.29 6.87
CA ARG A 936 11.22 21.64 5.56
C ARG A 936 11.25 23.14 5.32
N LYS A 937 10.24 23.88 5.79
CA LYS A 937 10.25 25.34 5.73
C LYS A 937 11.40 25.89 6.58
N LEU A 938 11.58 25.37 7.80
CA LEU A 938 12.64 25.81 8.71
C LEU A 938 14.03 25.46 8.17
N SER A 939 14.22 24.26 7.60
CA SER A 939 15.51 23.87 7.02
C SER A 939 15.88 24.70 5.79
N ARG A 940 14.93 25.00 4.89
CA ARG A 940 15.14 25.92 3.76
C ARG A 940 15.53 27.31 4.21
N GLN A 941 14.82 27.86 5.20
CA GLN A 941 15.15 29.16 5.78
C GLN A 941 16.52 29.16 6.45
N PHE A 942 16.87 28.07 7.13
CA PHE A 942 18.19 27.91 7.69
C PHE A 942 19.26 27.83 6.60
N ALA A 943 19.02 27.17 5.47
CA ALA A 943 20.00 27.06 4.39
C ALA A 943 20.17 28.36 3.60
N SER A 944 19.10 29.12 3.36
CA SER A 944 19.07 30.27 2.45
C SER A 944 19.86 31.50 2.91
N GLU A 945 20.16 31.62 4.21
CA GLU A 945 20.84 32.79 4.77
C GLU A 945 21.92 32.39 5.80
N PRO A 946 22.98 33.20 6.01
CA PRO A 946 23.42 34.28 5.14
C PRO A 946 23.81 33.74 3.75
N ASN A 947 23.77 34.58 2.72
CA ASN A 947 24.22 34.22 1.38
C ASN A 947 25.71 34.58 1.20
N GLU A 948 26.37 34.02 0.19
CA GLU A 948 27.79 34.30 -0.10
C GLU A 948 28.07 35.76 -0.47
N ALA A 949 27.02 36.53 -0.80
CA ALA A 949 27.15 37.91 -1.22
C ALA A 949 27.73 38.77 -0.09
N GLY A 950 29.00 39.15 -0.25
CA GLY A 950 29.73 39.96 0.74
C GLY A 950 30.30 39.15 1.91
N MET A 951 30.55 37.85 1.72
CA MET A 951 31.33 36.99 2.62
C MET A 951 32.64 36.56 1.96
N PHE A 952 33.67 36.31 2.76
CA PHE A 952 34.99 35.80 2.36
C PHE A 952 35.15 34.30 2.62
N ILE A 953 34.06 33.63 2.99
CA ILE A 953 33.98 32.19 3.27
C ILE A 953 33.17 31.53 2.14
N SER A 954 33.66 30.40 1.61
CA SER A 954 32.94 29.64 0.57
C SER A 954 31.61 29.06 1.06
N HIS A 955 30.70 28.72 0.13
CA HIS A 955 29.42 28.08 0.44
C HIS A 955 29.55 26.87 1.37
N ASP A 956 30.40 25.91 1.00
CA ASP A 956 30.58 24.66 1.72
C ASP A 956 31.14 24.89 3.13
N GLN A 957 32.09 25.82 3.27
CA GLN A 957 32.60 26.21 4.57
C GLN A 957 31.50 26.87 5.41
N MET A 958 30.67 27.72 4.81
CA MET A 958 29.56 28.37 5.50
C MET A 958 28.52 27.35 6.00
N LEU A 959 28.10 26.38 5.19
CA LEU A 959 27.18 25.32 5.60
C LEU A 959 27.75 24.52 6.78
N ARG A 960 29.03 24.14 6.69
CA ARG A 960 29.74 23.42 7.75
C ARG A 960 29.84 24.22 9.05
N LEU A 961 30.13 25.51 8.97
CA LEU A 961 30.21 26.41 10.13
C LEU A 961 28.85 26.68 10.76
N LYS A 962 27.81 26.88 9.94
CA LYS A 962 26.42 27.02 10.40
C LYS A 962 25.97 25.80 11.18
N ALA A 963 26.23 24.60 10.66
CA ALA A 963 25.90 23.35 11.33
C ALA A 963 26.64 23.20 12.67
N SER A 964 27.96 23.42 12.66
CA SER A 964 28.81 23.34 13.85
C SER A 964 28.38 24.34 14.93
N TYR A 965 28.12 25.60 14.56
CA TYR A 965 27.67 26.61 15.50
C TYR A 965 26.25 26.41 15.99
N ALA A 966 25.33 25.95 15.13
CA ALA A 966 23.98 25.57 15.55
C ALA A 966 24.01 24.49 16.64
N TYR A 967 24.92 23.52 16.54
CA TYR A 967 25.12 22.50 17.56
C TYR A 967 25.67 23.09 18.88
N ILE A 968 26.69 23.94 18.82
CA ILE A 968 27.25 24.63 20.01
C ILE A 968 26.19 25.49 20.70
N TYR A 969 25.52 26.34 19.92
CA TYR A 969 24.52 27.28 20.44
C TYR A 969 23.37 26.55 21.13
N ASP A 970 22.89 25.45 20.52
CA ASP A 970 21.86 24.60 21.10
C ASP A 970 22.32 23.93 22.40
N TYR A 971 23.56 23.46 22.49
CA TYR A 971 24.13 22.91 23.71
C TYR A 971 24.21 23.96 24.84
N GLU A 972 24.62 25.19 24.52
CA GLU A 972 24.78 26.25 25.51
C GLU A 972 23.44 26.75 26.07
N HIS A 973 22.44 26.94 25.19
CA HIS A 973 21.20 27.65 25.50
C HIS A 973 20.04 26.73 25.89
N SER A 974 20.10 25.45 25.57
CA SER A 974 19.06 24.50 25.96
C SER A 974 19.25 23.99 27.40
N HIS A 975 18.14 23.86 28.15
CA HIS A 975 18.18 23.33 29.51
C HIS A 975 18.70 21.89 29.59
N LYS A 976 18.41 21.07 28.58
CA LYS A 976 18.85 19.67 28.50
C LYS A 976 20.24 19.52 27.87
N LYS A 977 20.89 20.63 27.48
CA LYS A 977 22.14 20.65 26.71
C LYS A 977 22.03 19.97 25.33
N TRP A 978 20.81 19.79 24.83
CA TRP A 978 20.51 19.40 23.45
C TRP A 978 19.02 19.63 23.15
N THR A 979 18.71 19.82 21.87
CA THR A 979 17.38 19.74 21.27
C THR A 979 17.47 19.06 19.89
N ARG A 980 16.35 19.06 19.16
CA ARG A 980 16.29 18.58 17.77
C ARG A 980 16.69 19.64 16.73
N PHE A 981 16.80 20.92 17.12
CA PHE A 981 17.06 22.03 16.20
C PHE A 981 18.23 21.79 15.24
N PRO A 982 19.48 21.53 15.69
CA PRO A 982 20.63 21.45 14.78
C PRO A 982 20.50 20.27 13.80
N TRP A 983 19.81 19.21 14.23
CA TRP A 983 19.51 18.04 13.39
C TRP A 983 18.40 18.31 12.39
N ASP A 984 17.36 19.05 12.78
CA ASP A 984 16.24 19.33 11.87
C ASP A 984 16.65 20.26 10.71
N VAL A 985 17.70 21.05 10.88
CA VAL A 985 18.13 22.05 9.88
C VAL A 985 19.43 21.69 9.18
N ALA A 986 20.30 20.87 9.79
CA ALA A 986 21.66 20.63 9.28
C ALA A 986 22.20 19.20 9.54
N MET A 987 21.34 18.18 9.61
CA MET A 987 21.75 16.79 9.89
C MET A 987 22.87 16.29 8.97
N ARG A 988 22.79 16.55 7.66
CA ARG A 988 23.79 16.12 6.67
C ARG A 988 25.18 16.64 7.02
N GLU A 989 25.29 17.94 7.27
CA GLU A 989 26.56 18.58 7.60
C GLU A 989 27.11 18.07 8.94
N LEU A 990 26.25 17.89 9.95
CA LEU A 990 26.66 17.31 11.23
C LEU A 990 27.20 15.89 11.07
N THR A 991 26.52 15.06 10.27
CA THR A 991 26.98 13.69 9.98
C THR A 991 28.29 13.68 9.20
N ALA A 992 28.48 14.61 8.25
CA ALA A 992 29.71 14.73 7.48
C ALA A 992 30.89 15.19 8.36
N ILE A 993 30.67 16.15 9.26
CA ILE A 993 31.68 16.60 10.24
C ILE A 993 32.14 15.42 11.10
N LYS A 994 31.19 14.66 11.65
CA LYS A 994 31.48 13.50 12.51
C LYS A 994 32.25 12.42 11.76
N ALA A 995 31.76 12.01 10.58
CA ALA A 995 32.38 10.97 9.77
C ALA A 995 33.80 11.34 9.32
N LYS A 996 34.05 12.62 9.01
CA LYS A 996 35.38 13.10 8.66
C LYS A 996 36.34 13.06 9.86
N ALA A 997 35.85 13.41 11.06
CA ALA A 997 36.65 13.42 12.28
C ALA A 997 37.06 12.01 12.75
N THR A 998 36.28 10.97 12.43
CA THR A 998 36.62 9.57 12.75
C THR A 998 37.66 8.95 11.79
N GLY A 999 37.98 9.61 10.67
CA GLY A 999 39.17 9.33 9.84
C GLY A 999 39.06 8.20 8.82
N ARG A 1000 37.86 7.63 8.59
CA ARG A 1000 37.63 6.53 7.63
C ARG A 1000 36.26 6.61 6.91
N SER A 1001 35.95 7.77 6.32
CA SER A 1001 34.67 8.00 5.62
C SER A 1001 34.78 7.92 4.10
N ASN A 1002 33.74 7.39 3.44
CA ASN A 1002 33.56 7.47 1.98
C ASN A 1002 32.36 8.37 1.64
N THR A 1003 32.46 9.11 0.53
CA THR A 1003 31.35 9.91 0.02
C THR A 1003 30.58 9.13 -1.04
N VAL A 1004 29.26 9.15 -0.96
CA VAL A 1004 28.36 8.43 -1.87
C VAL A 1004 27.20 9.35 -2.24
N THR A 1005 26.76 9.32 -3.50
CA THR A 1005 25.58 10.09 -3.95
C THR A 1005 24.31 9.54 -3.29
N ALA A 1006 23.29 10.39 -3.12
CA ALA A 1006 22.03 9.98 -2.49
C ALA A 1006 21.39 8.77 -3.20
N ASP A 1007 21.28 8.83 -4.53
CA ASP A 1007 20.70 7.77 -5.37
C ASP A 1007 21.44 6.43 -5.27
N PHE A 1008 22.76 6.48 -5.07
CA PHE A 1008 23.57 5.28 -4.88
C PHE A 1008 23.45 4.78 -3.44
N TYR A 1009 23.46 5.67 -2.46
CA TYR A 1009 23.30 5.32 -1.05
C TYR A 1009 21.95 4.65 -0.76
N GLU A 1010 20.87 5.04 -1.43
CA GLU A 1010 19.57 4.37 -1.33
C GLU A 1010 19.59 2.89 -1.77
N ARG A 1011 20.63 2.45 -2.51
CA ARG A 1011 20.84 1.05 -2.92
C ARG A 1011 21.67 0.23 -1.94
N LEU A 1012 22.35 0.88 -1.00
CA LEU A 1012 23.28 0.20 -0.09
C LEU A 1012 22.53 -0.50 1.05
N SER A 1013 22.83 -1.78 1.26
CA SER A 1013 22.35 -2.57 2.39
C SER A 1013 23.50 -3.29 3.07
N LEU A 1014 23.49 -3.34 4.40
CA LEU A 1014 24.34 -4.26 5.16
C LEU A 1014 23.71 -5.65 5.08
N LYS A 1015 24.48 -6.64 4.60
CA LYS A 1015 24.11 -8.05 4.66
C LYS A 1015 24.84 -8.68 5.84
N LYS A 1016 24.10 -9.38 6.71
CA LYS A 1016 24.72 -10.26 7.71
C LYS A 1016 25.51 -11.32 6.95
N ARG A 1017 26.83 -11.39 7.19
CA ARG A 1017 27.67 -12.44 6.61
C ARG A 1017 27.22 -13.74 7.26
N ARG A 1018 26.48 -14.56 6.49
CA ARG A 1018 25.97 -15.85 6.94
C ARG A 1018 27.11 -16.82 7.22
#